data_AF-A0A9P1JE06-F1
#
_entry.id   AF-A0A9P1JE06-F1
#
_cell.length_a   1.000
_cell.length_b   1.000
_cell.length_c   1.000
_cell.angle_alpha   90.00
_cell.angle_beta   90.00
_cell.angle_gamma   90.00
#
_symmetry.space_group_name_H-M   'P 1'
#
loop_
_entity.id
_entity.type
_entity.pdbx_description
1 polymer ?
#
loop_
_entity_poly.entity_id
_entity_poly.type
_entity_poly.pdbx_seq_one_letter_code
_entity_poly.pdbx_strand_id
1 'polypeptide(L)'
;MSLWPLALGMGSAALAASTLMVPAARRLSFGSVAFDWLGQELELDRIDPDGMTVRTKAGTLMRAYRIGGMAYDTKPEGEQFALHQGRTDFIHACASRGVVMRNFAVKRRKETLLGAIWPSPALQEIGDAEAERYRNSWALRRYMTLQAQDMTKLEEADEKVAALLAKYQPERLERPLDPLGDCPLTGFLNFLVCGDLRDDLRAVSSNISANLQASSPIFDKASGQFTIHLPHPWLHRIMAVHDWPDLVSGHLLHELMAIAGEIEVSQVCVPLNRDTEVMLLKRAANNPLAADAAKAEALACIQILQQGKTSRLNTQAAITMRARTAEEIETLTATIARILGNRRVTYSVQTREAAVMWFNRMPERERLVRPLKLMGENVAAIWPFESAPVGLAESPFGPAPVRSFTTGGGQDYAFQFHCKNEEKALANFLVVAPAGVGKTSLIMHLLGGLAKFDRVRSFVLDSKEGARFTVEAMGGQYQPFDKLALNPLDIEDTGLNRQRLALQVRSMLGDAGQDDGIEDILSHVVETAFTLPIEARTFDKIFPLTFPAQSNARKVFSRWVTDQRERAGLYANTFNAPRDSLASVLSQSFMTGINMNEALEDPTLGPPVVAHIASAIERLARSGRTRGFAIFIDEAAKLLLNPAFCALAAEMYREYRKFGGAVGMAFQDPGALHKSGIADAVIENTASFFFFPNPQGNRKAYAAFNLNDEQEAFIFGASEGRKVLLVKRDAATGFEESVILDVNLAPLGKPLRFYRSGPDAVRDLLKIQEQWGDQWPANI
;
A
#
# COMPACT_ATOMS: atom_id res chain seq x y z
N MET A 1 -17.10 -0.77 -9.25
CA MET A 1 -17.52 0.08 -10.38
C MET A 1 -17.13 1.49 -9.99
N SER A 2 -15.88 1.91 -10.24
CA SER A 2 -15.37 3.22 -9.79
C SER A 2 -15.82 4.30 -10.78
N LEU A 3 -16.64 5.24 -10.29
CA LEU A 3 -17.26 6.27 -11.11
C LEU A 3 -16.44 7.56 -11.02
N TRP A 4 -15.67 7.82 -12.06
CA TRP A 4 -15.00 9.12 -12.25
C TRP A 4 -16.03 10.12 -12.71
N PRO A 5 -16.00 11.37 -12.18
CA PRO A 5 -16.94 12.39 -12.60
C PRO A 5 -16.81 12.61 -14.10
N LEU A 6 -17.91 12.33 -14.79
CA LEU A 6 -18.06 12.43 -16.24
C LEU A 6 -18.03 13.91 -16.64
N ALA A 7 -16.89 14.41 -17.10
CA ALA A 7 -16.83 15.67 -17.80
C ALA A 7 -17.15 15.40 -19.28
N LEU A 8 -18.26 15.98 -19.76
CA LEU A 8 -18.61 15.93 -21.18
C LEU A 8 -17.47 16.56 -21.99
N GLY A 9 -16.88 15.76 -22.88
CA GLY A 9 -15.89 16.17 -23.86
C GLY A 9 -16.54 17.06 -24.91
N MET A 10 -16.07 18.30 -25.03
CA MET A 10 -16.43 19.18 -26.13
C MET A 10 -15.34 19.10 -27.19
N GLY A 11 -15.43 18.07 -28.03
CA GLY A 11 -14.59 17.83 -29.20
C GLY A 11 -15.11 18.54 -30.44
N SER A 12 -15.02 19.87 -30.49
CA SER A 12 -15.29 20.60 -31.73
C SER A 12 -14.08 20.55 -32.66
N ALA A 13 -14.06 19.54 -33.53
CA ALA A 13 -13.33 19.60 -34.79
C ALA A 13 -13.95 20.68 -35.69
N ALA A 14 -13.49 21.92 -35.58
CA ALA A 14 -13.95 23.01 -36.45
C ALA A 14 -12.77 23.71 -37.17
N LEU A 15 -12.66 23.40 -38.47
CA LEU A 15 -12.12 24.26 -39.54
C LEU A 15 -10.61 24.62 -39.52
N ALA A 16 -9.72 23.73 -39.08
CA ALA A 16 -8.28 23.82 -39.39
C ALA A 16 -7.77 22.71 -40.32
N ALA A 17 -8.62 21.76 -40.71
CA ALA A 17 -8.21 20.58 -41.48
C ALA A 17 -7.92 20.88 -42.97
N SER A 18 -8.50 21.93 -43.55
CA SER A 18 -8.37 22.21 -44.99
C SER A 18 -7.07 22.93 -45.38
N THR A 19 -6.42 23.66 -44.48
CA THR A 19 -5.19 24.43 -44.81
C THR A 19 -3.89 23.65 -44.61
N LEU A 20 -3.93 22.45 -44.03
CA LEU A 20 -2.72 21.64 -43.73
C LEU A 20 -2.47 20.48 -44.72
N MET A 21 -3.30 20.32 -45.74
CA MET A 21 -3.13 19.29 -46.78
C MET A 21 -2.11 19.66 -47.88
N VAL A 22 -1.58 20.89 -47.90
CA VAL A 22 -0.63 21.35 -48.92
C VAL A 22 0.82 21.28 -48.40
N PRO A 23 1.70 20.46 -49.00
CA PRO A 23 3.09 20.28 -48.54
C PRO A 23 3.93 21.56 -48.47
N ALA A 24 3.64 22.56 -49.32
CA ALA A 24 4.35 23.83 -49.36
C ALA A 24 4.05 24.75 -48.16
N ALA A 25 2.82 24.75 -47.65
CA ALA A 25 2.43 25.55 -46.48
C ALA A 25 2.99 24.97 -45.16
N ARG A 26 3.24 23.65 -45.12
CA ARG A 26 3.85 22.93 -43.99
C ARG A 26 5.31 23.34 -43.74
N ARG A 27 6.10 23.62 -44.78
CA ARG A 27 7.50 24.08 -44.64
C ARG A 27 7.60 25.52 -44.12
N LEU A 28 6.72 26.40 -44.59
CA LEU A 28 6.64 27.81 -44.15
C LEU A 28 6.14 27.93 -42.71
N SER A 29 5.31 26.99 -42.27
CA SER A 29 4.87 26.95 -40.89
C SER A 29 6.02 26.48 -40.00
N PHE A 30 6.59 25.28 -40.21
CA PHE A 30 7.29 24.55 -39.14
C PHE A 30 8.77 24.86 -38.88
N GLY A 31 9.48 25.56 -39.76
CA GLY A 31 10.94 25.69 -39.64
C GLY A 31 11.63 24.33 -39.72
N SER A 32 12.85 24.27 -40.25
CA SER A 32 13.66 23.07 -40.16
C SER A 32 14.35 23.07 -38.80
N VAL A 33 13.89 22.25 -37.86
CA VAL A 33 14.73 21.91 -36.71
C VAL A 33 15.92 21.12 -37.30
N ALA A 34 17.11 21.71 -37.27
CA ALA A 34 18.33 21.00 -37.62
C ALA A 34 18.53 19.90 -36.57
N PHE A 35 18.69 18.65 -37.03
CA PHE A 35 18.60 17.43 -36.21
C PHE A 35 19.87 17.11 -35.41
N ASP A 36 20.70 18.11 -35.15
CA ASP A 36 21.87 17.99 -34.30
C ASP A 36 21.95 19.23 -33.39
N TRP A 37 22.38 18.99 -32.15
CA TRP A 37 22.98 19.94 -31.22
C TRP A 37 22.12 20.45 -30.04
N LEU A 38 22.47 19.95 -28.85
CA LEU A 38 21.76 20.16 -27.60
C LEU A 38 22.17 21.46 -26.85
N GLY A 39 23.31 22.07 -27.19
CA GLY A 39 23.84 23.23 -26.45
C GLY A 39 23.29 24.61 -26.88
N GLN A 40 22.84 24.78 -28.13
CA GLN A 40 22.46 26.11 -28.71
C GLN A 40 20.95 26.29 -28.69
N GLU A 41 20.18 25.21 -28.69
CA GLU A 41 18.71 25.21 -28.76
C GLU A 41 18.02 24.96 -27.40
N LEU A 42 18.73 24.49 -26.37
CA LEU A 42 18.14 24.47 -25.03
C LEU A 42 17.96 25.90 -24.54
N GLU A 43 16.73 26.25 -24.15
CA GLU A 43 16.42 27.58 -23.63
C GLU A 43 16.73 27.71 -22.14
N LEU A 44 17.17 26.64 -21.45
CA LEU A 44 17.44 26.66 -20.01
C LEU A 44 18.75 27.41 -19.69
N ASP A 45 18.68 28.54 -18.98
CA ASP A 45 19.86 29.35 -18.66
C ASP A 45 20.37 29.09 -17.24
N ARG A 46 19.55 29.37 -16.22
CA ARG A 46 19.98 29.34 -14.81
C ARG A 46 18.85 29.04 -13.85
N ILE A 47 19.20 28.66 -12.63
CA ILE A 47 18.31 28.68 -11.46
C ILE A 47 18.53 30.03 -10.78
N ASP A 48 17.48 30.81 -10.59
CA ASP A 48 17.56 32.10 -9.90
C ASP A 48 17.96 31.91 -8.42
N PRO A 49 18.39 32.99 -7.71
CA PRO A 49 18.92 32.89 -6.34
C PRO A 49 17.95 32.29 -5.31
N ASP A 50 16.65 32.28 -5.62
CA ASP A 50 15.63 31.63 -4.81
C ASP A 50 15.75 30.09 -4.77
N GLY A 51 16.61 29.51 -5.62
CA GLY A 51 16.92 28.08 -5.64
C GLY A 51 15.85 27.20 -6.28
N MET A 52 14.77 27.78 -6.79
CA MET A 52 13.57 27.06 -7.24
C MET A 52 13.05 27.52 -8.61
N THR A 53 13.32 28.77 -8.98
CA THR A 53 12.85 29.33 -10.25
C THR A 53 13.89 29.11 -11.33
N VAL A 54 13.52 28.38 -12.37
CA VAL A 54 14.32 28.19 -13.57
C VAL A 54 14.03 29.34 -14.53
N ARG A 55 15.08 30.02 -14.97
CA ARG A 55 15.01 31.10 -15.96
C ARG A 55 15.55 30.61 -17.30
N THR A 56 14.82 30.93 -18.36
CA THR A 56 15.24 30.66 -19.73
C THR A 56 16.13 31.78 -20.29
N LYS A 57 16.80 31.54 -21.41
CA LYS A 57 17.60 32.55 -22.12
C LYS A 57 16.75 33.74 -22.60
N ALA A 58 15.49 33.51 -22.97
CA ALA A 58 14.57 34.59 -23.31
C ALA A 58 13.90 35.27 -22.09
N GLY A 59 14.23 34.83 -20.87
CA GLY A 59 13.79 35.45 -19.62
C GLY A 59 12.49 34.91 -19.04
N THR A 60 11.85 33.92 -19.69
CA THR A 60 10.70 33.21 -19.15
C THR A 60 11.07 32.46 -17.88
N LEU A 61 10.11 32.38 -16.96
CA LEU A 61 10.26 31.77 -15.64
C LEU A 61 9.48 30.47 -15.59
N MET A 62 10.05 29.45 -14.95
CA MET A 62 9.41 28.18 -14.71
C MET A 62 9.66 27.71 -13.28
N ARG A 63 8.61 27.21 -12.61
CA ARG A 63 8.70 26.42 -11.38
C ARG A 63 8.18 25.01 -11.63
N ALA A 64 8.79 24.03 -10.99
CA ALA A 64 8.44 22.61 -11.11
C ALA A 64 8.02 22.04 -9.76
N TYR A 65 7.04 21.15 -9.79
CA TYR A 65 6.46 20.51 -8.61
C TYR A 65 6.40 19.01 -8.84
N ARG A 66 6.77 18.23 -7.83
CA ARG A 66 6.40 16.83 -7.70
C ARG A 66 5.03 16.76 -7.02
N ILE A 67 4.11 15.99 -7.59
CA ILE A 67 2.77 15.80 -7.03
C ILE A 67 2.69 14.42 -6.41
N GLY A 68 2.57 14.33 -5.08
CA GLY A 68 2.45 13.05 -4.37
C GLY A 68 1.20 12.27 -4.79
N GLY A 69 0.11 13.00 -5.02
CA GLY A 69 -1.17 12.44 -5.44
C GLY A 69 -2.02 11.96 -4.28
N MET A 70 -3.17 11.36 -4.58
CA MET A 70 -4.14 10.89 -3.59
C MET A 70 -4.75 9.56 -4.00
N ALA A 71 -5.07 8.67 -3.05
CA ALA A 71 -5.77 7.43 -3.36
C ALA A 71 -7.26 7.72 -3.61
N TYR A 72 -7.82 7.21 -4.71
CA TYR A 72 -9.24 7.40 -5.06
C TYR A 72 -10.08 6.14 -4.83
N ASP A 73 -9.47 4.94 -4.91
CA ASP A 73 -10.14 3.63 -4.85
C ASP A 73 -11.13 3.43 -3.70
N THR A 74 -10.97 4.19 -2.60
CA THR A 74 -11.80 4.08 -1.39
C THR A 74 -12.35 5.42 -0.92
N LYS A 75 -12.39 6.46 -1.78
CA LYS A 75 -12.90 7.79 -1.42
C LYS A 75 -14.36 7.99 -1.78
N PRO A 76 -15.19 8.55 -0.87
CA PRO A 76 -16.60 8.86 -1.18
C PRO A 76 -16.76 9.74 -2.42
N GLU A 77 -17.81 9.50 -3.20
CA GLU A 77 -18.10 10.21 -4.46
C GLU A 77 -18.10 11.74 -4.30
N GLY A 78 -18.73 12.25 -3.24
CA GLY A 78 -18.75 13.69 -2.95
C GLY A 78 -17.35 14.27 -2.72
N GLU A 79 -16.42 13.50 -2.14
CA GLU A 79 -15.03 13.92 -1.98
C GLU A 79 -14.29 13.91 -3.32
N GLN A 80 -14.53 12.90 -4.18
CA GLN A 80 -13.95 12.85 -5.53
C GLN A 80 -14.40 14.04 -6.39
N PHE A 81 -15.68 14.42 -6.30
CA PHE A 81 -16.21 15.60 -6.98
C PHE A 81 -15.57 16.90 -6.46
N ALA A 82 -15.46 17.07 -5.15
CA ALA A 82 -14.79 18.23 -4.55
C ALA A 82 -13.31 18.32 -4.98
N LEU A 83 -12.62 17.18 -5.06
CA LEU A 83 -11.25 17.10 -5.57
C LEU A 83 -11.17 17.53 -7.05
N HIS A 84 -12.10 17.10 -7.90
CA HIS A 84 -12.18 17.53 -9.30
C HIS A 84 -12.45 19.03 -9.44
N GLN A 85 -13.38 19.58 -8.65
CA GLN A 85 -13.65 21.01 -8.64
C GLN A 85 -12.41 21.80 -8.21
N GLY A 86 -11.70 21.38 -7.16
CA GLY A 86 -10.46 22.05 -6.73
C GLY A 86 -9.37 22.09 -7.81
N ARG A 87 -9.21 21.02 -8.60
CA ARG A 87 -8.30 21.00 -9.76
C ARG A 87 -8.77 21.92 -10.88
N THR A 88 -10.08 21.96 -11.14
CA THR A 88 -10.68 22.89 -12.12
C THR A 88 -10.40 24.34 -11.74
N ASP A 89 -10.65 24.70 -10.48
CA ASP A 89 -10.43 26.05 -9.95
C ASP A 89 -8.95 26.43 -10.04
N PHE A 90 -8.04 25.49 -9.75
CA PHE A 90 -6.60 25.68 -9.91
C PHE A 90 -6.22 26.00 -11.36
N ILE A 91 -6.69 25.18 -12.30
CA ILE A 91 -6.41 25.37 -13.74
C ILE A 91 -6.94 26.72 -14.21
N HIS A 92 -8.14 27.11 -13.77
CA HIS A 92 -8.71 28.41 -14.09
C HIS A 92 -7.89 29.57 -13.49
N ALA A 93 -7.44 29.45 -12.24
CA ALA A 93 -6.61 30.45 -11.58
C ALA A 93 -5.27 30.67 -12.30
N CYS A 94 -4.64 29.60 -12.80
CA CYS A 94 -3.43 29.69 -13.62
C CYS A 94 -3.73 30.29 -15.01
N ALA A 95 -4.77 29.78 -15.69
CA ALA A 95 -5.10 30.18 -17.04
C ALA A 95 -5.52 31.66 -17.16
N SER A 96 -6.28 32.18 -16.19
CA SER A 96 -6.67 33.59 -16.13
C SER A 96 -5.48 34.55 -16.02
N ARG A 97 -4.33 34.08 -15.52
CA ARG A 97 -3.07 34.84 -15.44
C ARG A 97 -2.18 34.69 -16.67
N GLY A 98 -2.51 33.76 -17.57
CA GLY A 98 -1.67 33.40 -18.72
C GLY A 98 -0.51 32.48 -18.36
N VAL A 99 -0.63 31.72 -17.26
CA VAL A 99 0.39 30.75 -16.85
C VAL A 99 0.23 29.46 -17.65
N VAL A 100 1.28 29.06 -18.37
CA VAL A 100 1.33 27.80 -19.11
C VAL A 100 1.61 26.67 -18.14
N MET A 101 0.84 25.59 -18.23
CA MET A 101 0.95 24.41 -17.38
C MET A 101 1.43 23.21 -18.20
N ARG A 102 2.32 22.40 -17.63
CA ARG A 102 2.65 21.07 -18.21
C ARG A 102 2.55 20.01 -17.14
N ASN A 103 1.80 18.95 -17.42
CA ASN A 103 1.64 17.82 -16.52
C ASN A 103 2.39 16.61 -17.07
N PHE A 104 2.99 15.83 -16.17
CA PHE A 104 3.74 14.63 -16.49
C PHE A 104 3.35 13.50 -15.54
N ALA A 105 3.12 12.30 -16.08
CA ALA A 105 3.02 11.05 -15.34
C ALA A 105 4.08 10.10 -15.90
N VAL A 106 5.08 9.79 -15.07
CA VAL A 106 6.31 9.12 -15.47
C VAL A 106 6.38 7.79 -14.74
N LYS A 107 6.29 6.70 -15.49
CA LYS A 107 6.49 5.34 -14.99
C LYS A 107 7.85 4.82 -15.41
N ARG A 108 8.67 4.46 -14.43
CA ARG A 108 10.01 3.89 -14.63
C ARG A 108 10.15 2.60 -13.84
N ARG A 109 10.99 1.69 -14.32
CA ARG A 109 11.30 0.48 -13.56
C ARG A 109 12.11 0.89 -12.33
N LYS A 110 11.70 0.43 -11.15
CA LYS A 110 12.43 0.56 -9.90
C LYS A 110 13.30 -0.67 -9.72
N GLU A 111 14.61 -0.47 -9.54
CA GLU A 111 15.48 -1.54 -9.06
C GLU A 111 15.22 -1.72 -7.56
N THR A 112 14.52 -2.79 -7.20
CA THR A 112 14.33 -3.14 -5.79
C THR A 112 15.36 -4.22 -5.42
N LEU A 113 16.33 -3.86 -4.57
CA LEU A 113 17.27 -4.80 -3.97
C LEU A 113 16.52 -5.66 -2.93
N LEU A 114 15.92 -6.77 -3.37
CA LEU A 114 15.19 -7.71 -2.52
C LEU A 114 16.07 -8.86 -2.01
N GLY A 115 17.37 -8.60 -1.77
CA GLY A 115 18.25 -9.58 -1.14
C GLY A 115 17.87 -9.76 0.33
N ALA A 116 17.26 -10.89 0.69
CA ALA A 116 16.95 -11.26 2.05
C ALA A 116 17.56 -12.62 2.39
N ILE A 117 18.01 -12.78 3.63
CA ILE A 117 18.46 -14.08 4.15
C ILE A 117 17.24 -14.76 4.76
N TRP A 118 16.87 -15.92 4.24
CA TRP A 118 15.74 -16.70 4.75
C TRP A 118 16.23 -17.86 5.61
N PRO A 119 15.55 -18.17 6.74
CA PRO A 119 16.02 -19.19 7.68
C PRO A 119 15.73 -20.62 7.21
N SER A 120 15.01 -20.81 6.11
CA SER A 120 14.71 -22.14 5.55
C SER A 120 14.74 -22.15 4.01
N PRO A 121 15.02 -23.30 3.38
CA PRO A 121 14.97 -23.44 1.93
C PRO A 121 13.60 -23.10 1.33
N ALA A 122 12.51 -23.48 2.00
CA ALA A 122 11.16 -23.18 1.54
C ALA A 122 10.89 -21.66 1.53
N LEU A 123 11.29 -20.95 2.59
CA LEU A 123 11.15 -19.49 2.64
C LEU A 123 12.08 -18.79 1.64
N GLN A 124 13.27 -19.34 1.38
CA GLN A 124 14.15 -18.86 0.32
C GLN A 124 13.47 -18.96 -1.04
N GLU A 125 12.87 -20.11 -1.39
CA GLU A 125 12.18 -20.29 -2.67
C GLU A 125 10.99 -19.33 -2.82
N ILE A 126 10.21 -19.13 -1.75
CA ILE A 126 9.11 -18.16 -1.71
C ILE A 126 9.66 -16.74 -1.91
N GLY A 127 10.72 -16.39 -1.18
CA GLY A 127 11.35 -15.07 -1.22
C GLY A 127 11.96 -14.74 -2.57
N ASP A 128 12.61 -15.72 -3.22
CA ASP A 128 13.20 -15.56 -4.55
C ASP A 128 12.11 -15.40 -5.63
N ALA A 129 11.01 -16.16 -5.54
CA ALA A 129 9.88 -16.00 -6.45
C ALA A 129 9.16 -14.64 -6.26
N GLU A 130 9.01 -14.19 -5.00
CA GLU A 130 8.53 -12.85 -4.69
C GLU A 130 9.48 -11.78 -5.25
N ALA A 131 10.79 -11.95 -5.04
CA ALA A 131 11.81 -11.03 -5.53
C ALA A 131 11.84 -10.95 -7.06
N GLU A 132 11.67 -12.07 -7.77
CA GLU A 132 11.53 -12.08 -9.23
C GLU A 132 10.27 -11.36 -9.69
N ARG A 133 9.12 -11.65 -9.05
CA ARG A 133 7.83 -11.03 -9.39
C ARG A 133 7.90 -9.50 -9.26
N TYR A 134 8.53 -9.01 -8.20
CA TYR A 134 8.66 -7.57 -7.91
C TYR A 134 10.00 -6.97 -8.35
N ARG A 135 10.87 -7.72 -9.05
CA ARG A 135 12.11 -7.20 -9.65
C ARG A 135 11.83 -6.10 -10.66
N ASN A 136 10.67 -6.17 -11.30
CA ASN A 136 10.20 -5.22 -12.31
C ASN A 136 9.18 -4.26 -11.72
N SER A 137 9.26 -4.01 -10.41
CA SER A 137 8.46 -3.01 -9.72
C SER A 137 8.49 -1.68 -10.46
N TRP A 138 7.36 -1.00 -10.56
CA TRP A 138 7.27 0.28 -11.26
C TRP A 138 7.16 1.42 -10.25
N ALA A 139 7.97 2.45 -10.45
CA ALA A 139 7.81 3.73 -9.76
C ALA A 139 7.01 4.68 -10.64
N LEU A 140 5.93 5.22 -10.10
CA LEU A 140 5.10 6.22 -10.74
C LEU A 140 5.33 7.58 -10.08
N ARG A 141 5.83 8.55 -10.86
CA ARG A 141 6.09 9.92 -10.41
C ARG A 141 5.30 10.90 -11.24
N ARG A 142 4.76 11.93 -10.60
CA ARG A 142 3.99 12.97 -11.27
C ARG A 142 4.65 14.30 -11.08
N TYR A 143 4.71 15.07 -12.16
CA TYR A 143 5.25 16.42 -12.13
C TYR A 143 4.28 17.40 -12.77
N MET A 144 4.36 18.63 -12.30
CA MET A 144 3.69 19.76 -12.91
C MET A 144 4.69 20.91 -13.03
N THR A 145 4.69 21.60 -14.17
CA THR A 145 5.43 22.85 -14.31
C THR A 145 4.48 24.01 -14.58
N LEU A 146 4.82 25.15 -13.97
CA LEU A 146 4.15 26.43 -14.18
C LEU A 146 5.13 27.37 -14.85
N GLN A 147 4.73 27.98 -15.95
CA GLN A 147 5.55 28.89 -16.73
C GLN A 147 4.86 30.23 -16.91
N ALA A 148 5.59 31.32 -16.68
CA ALA A 148 5.11 32.68 -16.88
C ALA A 148 6.22 33.61 -17.39
N GLN A 149 5.83 34.69 -18.05
CA GLN A 149 6.74 35.77 -18.48
C GLN A 149 7.09 36.76 -17.35
N ASP A 150 6.29 36.74 -16.27
CA ASP A 150 6.35 37.71 -15.18
C ASP A 150 6.39 36.97 -13.84
N MET A 151 7.23 37.45 -12.91
CA MET A 151 7.44 36.80 -11.62
C MET A 151 6.21 36.88 -10.74
N THR A 152 5.52 38.04 -10.71
CA THR A 152 4.32 38.21 -9.88
C THR A 152 3.23 37.21 -10.28
N LYS A 153 3.02 37.02 -11.58
CA LYS A 153 2.08 35.99 -12.08
C LYS A 153 2.47 34.56 -11.68
N LEU A 154 3.78 34.27 -11.64
CA LEU A 154 4.28 32.95 -11.25
C LEU A 154 4.12 32.71 -9.75
N GLU A 155 4.41 33.71 -8.92
CA GLU A 155 4.22 33.68 -7.46
C GLU A 155 2.74 33.52 -7.09
N GLU A 156 1.85 34.29 -7.73
CA GLU A 156 0.42 34.12 -7.52
C GLU A 156 -0.07 32.72 -7.89
N ALA A 157 0.52 32.08 -8.91
CA ALA A 157 0.17 30.71 -9.29
C ALA A 157 0.76 29.67 -8.32
N ASP A 158 1.97 29.90 -7.80
CA ASP A 158 2.61 29.11 -6.74
C ASP A 158 1.75 29.07 -5.47
N GLU A 159 1.21 30.21 -5.04
CA GLU A 159 0.25 30.28 -3.93
C GLU A 159 -1.00 29.41 -4.17
N LYS A 160 -1.48 29.33 -5.41
CA LYS A 160 -2.64 28.50 -5.77
C LYS A 160 -2.31 27.01 -5.75
N VAL A 161 -1.07 26.61 -6.01
CA VAL A 161 -0.64 25.21 -5.83
C VAL A 161 -0.83 24.82 -4.37
N ALA A 162 -0.29 25.61 -3.44
CA ALA A 162 -0.44 25.34 -2.01
C ALA A 162 -1.91 25.40 -1.56
N ALA A 163 -2.69 26.37 -2.03
CA ALA A 163 -4.07 26.54 -1.57
C ALA A 163 -5.06 25.50 -2.14
N LEU A 164 -4.97 25.17 -3.43
CA LEU A 164 -5.97 24.36 -4.12
C LEU A 164 -5.53 22.91 -4.35
N LEU A 165 -4.23 22.64 -4.32
CA LEU A 165 -3.68 21.31 -4.52
C LEU A 165 -3.07 20.70 -3.24
N ALA A 166 -3.16 21.34 -2.07
CA ALA A 166 -2.62 20.83 -0.79
C ALA A 166 -2.88 19.34 -0.54
N LYS A 167 -4.10 18.87 -0.84
CA LYS A 167 -4.49 17.46 -0.64
C LYS A 167 -3.61 16.49 -1.42
N TYR A 168 -3.05 16.89 -2.56
CA TYR A 168 -2.16 16.03 -3.38
C TYR A 168 -0.69 16.11 -2.96
N GLN A 169 -0.40 16.77 -1.83
CA GLN A 169 0.95 16.92 -1.27
C GLN A 169 1.95 17.43 -2.33
N PRO A 170 1.70 18.62 -2.92
CA PRO A 170 2.59 19.19 -3.91
C PRO A 170 3.90 19.59 -3.23
N GLU A 171 5.00 19.10 -3.77
CA GLU A 171 6.35 19.40 -3.31
C GLU A 171 7.05 20.21 -4.41
N ARG A 172 7.45 21.43 -4.09
CA ARG A 172 8.20 22.26 -5.01
C ARG A 172 9.62 21.69 -5.17
N LEU A 173 10.07 21.54 -6.41
CA LEU A 173 11.43 21.10 -6.70
C LEU A 173 12.37 22.29 -6.53
N GLU A 174 13.28 22.18 -5.59
CA GLU A 174 14.26 23.23 -5.27
C GLU A 174 15.65 22.64 -5.08
N ARG A 175 16.64 23.54 -5.11
CA ARG A 175 18.03 23.21 -4.83
C ARG A 175 18.19 22.90 -3.33
N PRO A 176 18.93 21.84 -2.96
CA PRO A 176 19.22 21.57 -1.56
C PRO A 176 20.05 22.72 -0.95
N LEU A 177 19.90 22.91 0.36
CA LEU A 177 20.74 23.83 1.12
C LEU A 177 22.22 23.37 1.13
N ASP A 178 22.43 22.05 1.18
CA ASP A 178 23.75 21.44 1.02
C ASP A 178 24.15 21.42 -0.46
N PRO A 179 25.21 22.13 -0.87
CA PRO A 179 25.69 22.14 -2.26
C PRO A 179 26.16 20.77 -2.77
N LEU A 180 26.49 19.83 -1.89
CA LEU A 180 26.88 18.47 -2.24
C LEU A 180 25.69 17.52 -2.31
N GLY A 181 24.52 17.95 -1.84
CA GLY A 181 23.30 17.17 -1.85
C GLY A 181 22.73 16.93 -3.24
N ASP A 182 21.94 15.89 -3.33
CA ASP A 182 21.12 15.55 -4.48
C ASP A 182 20.09 16.66 -4.76
N CYS A 183 19.94 17.06 -6.02
CA CYS A 183 19.11 18.17 -6.45
C CYS A 183 17.94 17.68 -7.32
N PRO A 184 16.73 17.52 -6.72
CA PRO A 184 15.55 17.05 -7.44
C PRO A 184 15.19 17.92 -8.65
N LEU A 185 15.41 19.24 -8.57
CA LEU A 185 15.18 20.15 -9.68
C LEU A 185 16.12 19.87 -10.86
N THR A 186 17.41 19.61 -10.60
CA THR A 186 18.36 19.25 -11.66
C THR A 186 18.02 17.88 -12.27
N GLY A 187 17.63 16.91 -11.43
CA GLY A 187 17.09 15.62 -11.84
C GLY A 187 15.90 15.74 -12.81
N PHE A 188 14.94 16.60 -12.48
CA PHE A 188 13.78 16.87 -13.32
C PHE A 188 14.15 17.57 -14.64
N LEU A 189 15.05 18.56 -14.60
CA LEU A 189 15.54 19.22 -15.82
C LEU A 189 16.26 18.22 -16.74
N ASN A 190 17.06 17.30 -16.20
CA ASN A 190 17.69 16.22 -16.95
C ASN A 190 16.64 15.34 -17.65
N PHE A 191 15.58 14.98 -16.94
CA PHE A 191 14.45 14.23 -17.49
C PHE A 191 13.74 14.94 -18.64
N LEU A 192 13.55 16.26 -18.57
CA LEU A 192 12.94 17.02 -19.67
C LEU A 192 13.80 16.95 -20.94
N VAL A 193 15.12 16.88 -20.79
CA VAL A 193 16.06 16.83 -21.91
C VAL A 193 16.19 15.43 -22.52
N CYS A 194 16.52 14.43 -21.70
CA CYS A 194 16.93 13.11 -22.18
C CYS A 194 16.02 11.97 -21.72
N GLY A 195 14.91 12.27 -21.02
CA GLY A 195 13.96 11.26 -20.55
C GLY A 195 14.42 10.45 -19.34
N ASP A 196 15.66 10.68 -18.88
CA ASP A 196 16.27 10.00 -17.74
C ASP A 196 15.99 10.75 -16.45
N LEU A 197 15.14 10.17 -15.62
CA LEU A 197 14.75 10.75 -14.34
C LEU A 197 15.68 10.24 -13.25
N ARG A 198 16.65 11.08 -12.89
CA ARG A 198 17.70 10.79 -11.92
C ARG A 198 17.49 11.61 -10.66
N ASP A 199 17.65 10.97 -9.51
CA ASP A 199 17.59 11.65 -8.21
C ASP A 199 18.98 11.97 -7.66
N ASP A 200 20.04 11.40 -8.23
CA ASP A 200 21.43 11.48 -7.76
C ASP A 200 22.24 12.63 -8.39
N LEU A 201 21.55 13.55 -9.09
CA LEU A 201 22.22 14.67 -9.76
C LEU A 201 22.41 15.84 -8.81
N ARG A 202 23.63 16.37 -8.76
CA ARG A 202 23.95 17.59 -8.01
C ARG A 202 23.36 18.83 -8.67
N ALA A 203 23.28 19.90 -7.88
CA ALA A 203 22.76 21.17 -8.35
C ALA A 203 23.57 21.77 -9.52
N VAL A 204 22.88 22.09 -10.62
CA VAL A 204 23.42 22.89 -11.72
C VAL A 204 22.71 24.25 -11.74
N SER A 205 23.40 25.31 -11.30
CA SER A 205 22.75 26.62 -11.08
C SER A 205 22.91 27.62 -12.23
N SER A 206 23.93 27.49 -13.08
CA SER A 206 24.22 28.45 -14.15
C SER A 206 24.64 27.75 -15.43
N ASN A 207 24.33 28.37 -16.57
CA ASN A 207 24.59 27.81 -17.89
C ASN A 207 24.11 26.36 -17.98
N ILE A 208 22.86 26.13 -17.55
CA ILE A 208 22.25 24.80 -17.41
C ILE A 208 22.35 24.05 -18.72
N SER A 209 22.07 24.71 -19.84
CA SER A 209 22.16 24.14 -21.19
C SER A 209 23.51 23.47 -21.50
N ALA A 210 24.62 23.95 -20.93
CA ALA A 210 25.95 23.40 -21.17
C ALA A 210 26.42 22.42 -20.08
N ASN A 211 25.85 22.50 -18.88
CA ASN A 211 26.33 21.79 -17.69
C ASN A 211 25.45 20.60 -17.29
N LEU A 212 24.27 20.43 -17.88
CA LEU A 212 23.40 19.30 -17.62
C LEU A 212 24.04 18.00 -18.14
N GLN A 213 24.06 16.96 -17.31
CA GLN A 213 24.58 15.63 -17.68
C GLN A 213 23.58 14.82 -18.53
N ALA A 214 23.02 15.44 -19.57
CA ALA A 214 21.99 14.85 -20.42
C ALA A 214 22.54 14.34 -21.75
N SER A 215 21.95 13.25 -22.25
CA SER A 215 22.26 12.68 -23.56
C SER A 215 21.31 13.19 -24.64
N SER A 216 21.81 13.27 -25.88
CA SER A 216 21.02 13.78 -27.00
C SER A 216 20.11 12.72 -27.62
N PRO A 217 18.84 13.04 -27.89
CA PRO A 217 17.98 12.15 -28.67
C PRO A 217 18.36 12.14 -30.15
N ILE A 218 18.53 10.95 -30.71
CA ILE A 218 18.84 10.71 -32.12
C ILE A 218 17.58 10.18 -32.81
N PHE A 219 16.95 10.99 -33.67
CA PHE A 219 15.68 10.66 -34.32
C PHE A 219 15.84 9.97 -35.67
N ASP A 220 15.18 8.82 -35.84
CA ASP A 220 14.96 8.22 -37.16
C ASP A 220 13.71 8.82 -37.80
N LYS A 221 13.91 9.47 -38.95
CA LYS A 221 12.85 10.15 -39.71
C LYS A 221 11.87 9.19 -40.38
N ALA A 222 12.26 7.93 -40.62
CA ALA A 222 11.42 6.95 -41.30
C ALA A 222 10.46 6.27 -40.33
N SER A 223 10.99 5.71 -39.23
CA SER A 223 10.18 5.01 -38.24
C SER A 223 9.53 5.92 -37.21
N GLY A 224 10.03 7.14 -36.99
CA GLY A 224 9.61 7.99 -35.86
C GLY A 224 10.17 7.60 -34.51
N GLN A 225 10.93 6.50 -34.47
CA GLN A 225 11.64 6.06 -33.29
C GLN A 225 12.86 6.96 -33.07
N PHE A 226 13.24 7.12 -31.81
CA PHE A 226 14.48 7.80 -31.47
C PHE A 226 15.22 7.09 -30.36
N THR A 227 16.55 7.20 -30.40
CA THR A 227 17.43 6.53 -29.44
C THR A 227 18.08 7.58 -28.55
N ILE A 228 18.12 7.30 -27.25
CA ILE A 228 18.90 8.09 -26.29
C ILE A 228 19.93 7.18 -25.66
N HIS A 229 21.20 7.59 -25.71
CA HIS A 229 22.31 6.85 -25.11
C HIS A 229 22.49 7.29 -23.68
N LEU A 230 21.81 6.60 -22.78
CA LEU A 230 22.13 6.57 -21.35
C LEU A 230 23.08 5.36 -21.18
N PRO A 231 23.57 4.91 -20.00
CA PRO A 231 24.66 3.92 -19.94
C PRO A 231 24.50 2.68 -20.87
N HIS A 232 23.25 2.33 -21.22
CA HIS A 232 22.92 1.57 -22.43
C HIS A 232 21.88 2.31 -23.30
N PRO A 233 21.80 2.06 -24.62
CA PRO A 233 20.85 2.71 -25.51
C PRO A 233 19.39 2.38 -25.12
N TRP A 234 18.52 3.38 -25.26
CA TRP A 234 17.09 3.26 -25.04
C TRP A 234 16.32 3.71 -26.27
N LEU A 235 15.37 2.87 -26.70
CA LEU A 235 14.48 3.17 -27.80
C LEU A 235 13.24 3.88 -27.28
N HIS A 236 12.81 4.92 -28.01
CA HIS A 236 11.65 5.72 -27.65
C HIS A 236 10.71 5.91 -28.84
N ARG A 237 9.41 6.01 -28.54
CA ARG A 237 8.37 6.26 -29.54
C ARG A 237 7.26 7.10 -28.92
N ILE A 238 6.72 8.05 -29.69
CA ILE A 238 5.68 8.98 -29.23
C ILE A 238 4.36 8.71 -29.95
N MET A 239 3.29 8.60 -29.19
CA MET A 239 1.91 8.62 -29.68
C MET A 239 1.25 9.94 -29.27
N ALA A 240 0.60 10.61 -30.23
CA ALA A 240 -0.17 11.81 -29.96
C ALA A 240 -1.65 11.47 -29.89
N VAL A 241 -2.36 12.08 -28.93
CA VAL A 241 -3.83 12.05 -28.89
C VAL A 241 -4.36 13.14 -29.81
N HIS A 242 -5.24 12.76 -30.74
CA HIS A 242 -5.92 13.69 -31.66
C HIS A 242 -7.31 14.07 -31.21
N ASP A 243 -7.97 13.20 -30.46
CA ASP A 243 -9.31 13.47 -29.98
C ASP A 243 -9.63 12.65 -28.74
N TRP A 244 -10.41 13.24 -27.85
CA TRP A 244 -10.88 12.61 -26.63
C TRP A 244 -12.34 12.17 -26.82
N PRO A 245 -12.78 11.05 -26.20
CA PRO A 245 -14.17 10.66 -26.25
C PRO A 245 -15.09 11.71 -25.60
N ASP A 246 -16.39 11.64 -25.91
CA ASP A 246 -17.44 12.49 -25.34
C ASP A 246 -17.49 12.47 -23.80
N LEU A 247 -16.87 11.48 -23.17
CA LEU A 247 -16.80 11.34 -21.72
C LEU A 247 -15.35 11.11 -21.32
N VAL A 248 -14.77 12.12 -20.67
CA VAL A 248 -13.35 12.08 -20.27
C VAL A 248 -13.23 11.82 -18.78
N SER A 249 -12.33 10.90 -18.42
CA SER A 249 -12.04 10.53 -17.03
C SER A 249 -10.57 10.16 -16.85
N GLY A 250 -10.11 10.22 -15.60
CA GLY A 250 -8.75 9.83 -15.20
C GLY A 250 -8.45 8.34 -15.36
N HIS A 251 -9.48 7.52 -15.58
CA HIS A 251 -9.37 6.09 -15.86
C HIS A 251 -8.36 5.74 -16.94
N LEU A 252 -8.30 6.53 -18.03
CA LEU A 252 -7.35 6.23 -19.09
C LEU A 252 -5.92 6.30 -18.57
N LEU A 253 -5.60 7.33 -17.79
CA LEU A 253 -4.27 7.50 -17.23
C LEU A 253 -3.95 6.34 -16.27
N HIS A 254 -4.90 5.92 -15.45
CA HIS A 254 -4.77 4.76 -14.57
C HIS A 254 -4.46 3.47 -15.37
N GLU A 255 -5.24 3.16 -16.41
CA GLU A 255 -5.03 1.98 -17.27
C GLU A 255 -3.67 2.01 -17.97
N LEU A 256 -3.24 3.17 -18.48
CA LEU A 256 -1.91 3.33 -19.08
C LEU A 256 -0.79 3.11 -18.06
N MET A 257 -0.97 3.60 -16.83
CA MET A 257 0.00 3.43 -15.75
C MET A 257 0.01 2.01 -15.16
N ALA A 258 -1.02 1.20 -15.39
CA ALA A 258 -1.07 -0.20 -14.98
C ALA A 258 -0.35 -1.18 -15.94
N ILE A 259 0.00 -0.77 -17.17
CA ILE A 259 0.72 -1.63 -18.14
C ILE A 259 2.11 -2.03 -17.62
N ALA A 260 2.60 -3.24 -17.88
CA ALA A 260 4.01 -3.55 -17.64
C ALA A 260 4.92 -2.89 -18.72
N GLY A 261 5.60 -1.79 -18.39
CA GLY A 261 6.57 -1.11 -19.27
C GLY A 261 6.88 0.34 -18.89
N GLU A 262 7.97 0.91 -19.41
CA GLU A 262 8.30 2.33 -19.17
C GLU A 262 7.47 3.25 -20.07
N ILE A 263 6.66 4.09 -19.44
CA ILE A 263 5.71 4.98 -20.11
C ILE A 263 5.81 6.36 -19.48
N GLU A 264 5.72 7.39 -20.30
CA GLU A 264 5.53 8.77 -19.89
C GLU A 264 4.29 9.32 -20.60
N VAL A 265 3.35 9.86 -19.82
CA VAL A 265 2.27 10.67 -20.37
C VAL A 265 2.58 12.13 -20.04
N SER A 266 2.50 13.01 -21.04
CA SER A 266 2.68 14.44 -20.86
C SER A 266 1.53 15.20 -21.49
N GLN A 267 1.11 16.30 -20.88
CA GLN A 267 0.13 17.22 -21.45
C GLN A 267 0.57 18.66 -21.27
N VAL A 268 0.75 19.37 -22.39
CA VAL A 268 0.99 20.82 -22.41
C VAL A 268 -0.36 21.53 -22.44
N CYS A 269 -0.53 22.57 -21.63
CA CYS A 269 -1.76 23.35 -21.50
C CYS A 269 -1.44 24.85 -21.59
N VAL A 270 -1.75 25.45 -22.73
CA VAL A 270 -1.50 26.86 -23.02
C VAL A 270 -2.81 27.65 -22.86
N PRO A 271 -2.88 28.66 -21.98
CA PRO A 271 -4.08 29.46 -21.80
C PRO A 271 -4.49 30.19 -23.07
N LEU A 272 -5.78 30.16 -23.40
CA LEU A 272 -6.34 30.96 -24.48
C LEU A 272 -6.96 32.25 -23.93
N ASN A 273 -6.81 33.35 -24.67
CA ASN A 273 -7.43 34.62 -24.29
C ASN A 273 -8.96 34.52 -24.41
N ARG A 274 -9.66 34.81 -23.31
CA ARG A 274 -11.12 34.65 -23.19
C ARG A 274 -11.89 35.43 -24.25
N ASP A 275 -11.56 36.71 -24.46
CA ASP A 275 -12.31 37.57 -25.38
C ASP A 275 -12.14 37.13 -26.82
N THR A 276 -10.91 36.72 -27.17
CA THR A 276 -10.58 36.17 -28.48
C THR A 276 -11.34 34.86 -28.73
N GLU A 277 -11.38 33.95 -27.75
CA GLU A 277 -12.11 32.67 -27.89
C GLU A 277 -13.62 32.87 -27.97
N VAL A 278 -14.21 33.75 -27.15
CA VAL A 278 -15.65 34.06 -27.25
C VAL A 278 -15.99 34.63 -28.62
N MET A 279 -15.13 35.50 -29.15
CA MET A 279 -15.29 36.05 -30.49
C MET A 279 -15.22 34.97 -31.58
N LEU A 280 -14.26 34.04 -31.51
CA LEU A 280 -14.13 32.92 -32.44
C LEU A 280 -15.31 31.96 -32.36
N LEU A 281 -15.79 31.65 -31.15
CA LEU A 281 -16.95 30.79 -30.95
C LEU A 281 -18.24 31.43 -31.48
N LYS A 282 -18.43 32.73 -31.29
CA LYS A 282 -19.58 33.46 -31.88
C LYS A 282 -19.56 33.39 -33.39
N ARG A 283 -18.38 33.52 -34.02
CA ARG A 283 -18.22 33.34 -35.47
C ARG A 283 -18.56 31.92 -35.90
N ALA A 284 -18.13 30.89 -35.15
CA ALA A 284 -18.44 29.50 -35.44
C ALA A 284 -19.95 29.21 -35.31
N ALA A 285 -20.60 29.71 -34.25
CA ALA A 285 -22.03 29.57 -34.03
C ALA A 285 -22.88 30.24 -35.13
N ASN A 286 -22.40 31.37 -35.67
CA ASN A 286 -23.08 32.10 -36.74
C ASN A 286 -22.67 31.67 -38.15
N ASN A 287 -21.84 30.64 -38.30
CA ASN A 287 -21.41 30.17 -39.62
C ASN A 287 -22.55 29.40 -40.31
N PRO A 288 -23.08 29.87 -41.45
CA PRO A 288 -24.19 29.22 -42.13
C PRO A 288 -23.85 27.81 -42.65
N LEU A 289 -22.56 27.53 -42.88
CA LEU A 289 -22.07 26.23 -43.38
C LEU A 289 -21.78 25.22 -42.27
N ALA A 290 -21.85 25.61 -40.99
CA ALA A 290 -21.61 24.70 -39.87
C ALA A 290 -22.85 23.83 -39.57
N ALA A 291 -22.63 22.57 -39.20
CA ALA A 291 -23.68 21.68 -38.72
C ALA A 291 -24.31 22.21 -37.42
N ASP A 292 -25.59 21.93 -37.20
CA ASP A 292 -26.33 22.48 -36.04
C ASP A 292 -25.76 22.02 -34.70
N ALA A 293 -25.25 20.78 -34.63
CA ALA A 293 -24.54 20.28 -33.44
C ALA A 293 -23.31 21.15 -33.08
N ALA A 294 -22.50 21.52 -34.08
CA ALA A 294 -21.31 22.36 -33.87
C ALA A 294 -21.68 23.79 -33.45
N LYS A 295 -22.80 24.32 -33.95
CA LYS A 295 -23.33 25.62 -33.51
C LYS A 295 -23.82 25.57 -32.06
N ALA A 296 -24.58 24.54 -31.71
CA ALA A 296 -25.07 24.33 -30.35
C ALA A 296 -23.90 24.18 -29.35
N GLU A 297 -22.87 23.42 -29.71
CA GLU A 297 -21.66 23.26 -28.89
C GLU A 297 -20.92 24.60 -28.70
N ALA A 298 -20.78 25.39 -29.77
CA ALA A 298 -20.15 26.72 -29.68
C ALA A 298 -20.94 27.66 -28.75
N LEU A 299 -22.28 27.63 -28.78
CA LEU A 299 -23.13 28.40 -27.87
C LEU A 299 -23.00 27.92 -26.42
N ALA A 300 -22.99 26.61 -26.17
CA ALA A 300 -22.78 26.04 -24.85
C ALA A 300 -21.40 26.43 -24.28
N CYS A 301 -20.34 26.37 -25.09
CA CYS A 301 -19.01 26.85 -24.71
C CYS A 301 -19.01 28.33 -24.31
N ILE A 302 -19.71 29.19 -25.06
CA ILE A 302 -19.82 30.62 -24.74
C ILE A 302 -20.51 30.80 -23.38
N GLN A 303 -21.62 30.10 -23.14
CA GLN A 303 -22.35 30.19 -21.88
C GLN A 303 -21.48 29.79 -20.68
N ILE A 304 -20.75 28.68 -20.79
CA ILE A 304 -19.83 28.20 -19.75
C ILE A 304 -18.71 29.21 -19.51
N LEU A 305 -18.08 29.73 -20.56
CA LEU A 305 -17.02 30.75 -20.43
C LEU A 305 -17.56 32.08 -19.86
N GLN A 306 -18.82 32.42 -20.09
CA GLN A 306 -19.47 33.60 -19.53
C GLN A 306 -19.68 33.53 -18.03
N GLN A 307 -19.90 32.32 -17.47
CA GLN A 307 -19.98 32.11 -16.03
C GLN A 307 -18.70 32.48 -15.29
N GLY A 308 -17.56 32.54 -15.99
CA GLY A 308 -16.29 33.05 -15.45
C GLY A 308 -15.64 32.15 -14.40
N LYS A 309 -16.01 30.86 -14.34
CA LYS A 309 -15.46 29.87 -13.41
C LYS A 309 -14.46 28.90 -14.05
N THR A 310 -14.29 28.97 -15.37
CA THR A 310 -13.43 28.05 -16.12
C THR A 310 -12.74 28.76 -17.27
N SER A 311 -11.71 28.12 -17.81
CA SER A 311 -10.91 28.63 -18.93
C SER A 311 -10.79 27.59 -20.03
N ARG A 312 -10.65 28.06 -21.27
CA ARG A 312 -10.31 27.21 -22.41
C ARG A 312 -8.79 27.22 -22.62
N LEU A 313 -8.25 26.05 -22.93
CA LEU A 313 -6.82 25.81 -23.06
C LEU A 313 -6.53 25.21 -24.43
N ASN A 314 -5.42 25.63 -25.04
CA ASN A 314 -4.84 24.92 -26.15
C ASN A 314 -3.92 23.83 -25.61
N THR A 315 -4.24 22.57 -25.89
CA THR A 315 -3.59 21.43 -25.24
C THR A 315 -2.97 20.45 -26.24
N GLN A 316 -1.95 19.72 -25.80
CA GLN A 316 -1.38 18.60 -26.55
C GLN A 316 -1.03 17.50 -25.56
N ALA A 317 -1.62 16.31 -25.73
CA ALA A 317 -1.30 15.13 -24.94
C ALA A 317 -0.44 14.16 -25.75
N ALA A 318 0.64 13.66 -25.13
CA ALA A 318 1.59 12.75 -25.72
C ALA A 318 1.88 11.58 -24.79
N ILE A 319 1.95 10.37 -25.34
CA ILE A 319 2.33 9.14 -24.66
C ILE A 319 3.66 8.69 -25.24
N THR A 320 4.72 8.76 -24.45
CA THR A 320 6.06 8.33 -24.83
C THR A 320 6.35 6.97 -24.21
N MET A 321 6.66 5.99 -25.05
CA MET A 321 7.11 4.67 -24.63
C MET A 321 8.63 4.63 -24.66
N ARG A 322 9.22 3.90 -23.71
CA ARG A 322 10.66 3.66 -23.62
C ARG A 322 10.93 2.16 -23.43
N ALA A 323 11.89 1.61 -24.15
CA ALA A 323 12.20 0.18 -24.14
C ALA A 323 13.68 -0.11 -24.40
N ARG A 324 14.15 -1.30 -24.01
CA ARG A 324 15.52 -1.77 -24.28
C ARG A 324 15.63 -2.43 -25.65
N THR A 325 14.55 -3.04 -26.14
CA THR A 325 14.52 -3.78 -27.39
C THR A 325 13.40 -3.30 -28.32
N ALA A 326 13.54 -3.59 -29.61
CA ALA A 326 12.50 -3.28 -30.59
C ALA A 326 11.23 -4.12 -30.37
N GLU A 327 11.36 -5.35 -29.87
CA GLU A 327 10.20 -6.19 -29.56
C GLU A 327 9.35 -5.57 -28.43
N GLU A 328 10.00 -5.17 -27.34
CA GLU A 328 9.34 -4.52 -26.20
C GLU A 328 8.60 -3.25 -26.62
N ILE A 329 9.20 -2.40 -27.46
CA ILE A 329 8.56 -1.15 -27.88
C ILE A 329 7.34 -1.41 -28.78
N GLU A 330 7.37 -2.44 -29.62
CA GLU A 330 6.21 -2.84 -30.42
C GLU A 330 5.09 -3.41 -29.55
N THR A 331 5.42 -4.26 -28.57
CA THR A 331 4.44 -4.79 -27.60
C THR A 331 3.78 -3.67 -26.81
N LEU A 332 4.56 -2.68 -26.35
CA LEU A 332 4.02 -1.51 -25.64
C LEU A 332 3.14 -0.67 -26.54
N THR A 333 3.58 -0.41 -27.79
CA THR A 333 2.80 0.33 -28.78
C THR A 333 1.44 -0.33 -29.02
N ALA A 334 1.43 -1.65 -29.26
CA ALA A 334 0.20 -2.41 -29.49
C ALA A 334 -0.73 -2.43 -28.25
N THR A 335 -0.15 -2.55 -27.07
CA THR A 335 -0.93 -2.56 -25.80
C THR A 335 -1.60 -1.21 -25.56
N ILE A 336 -0.87 -0.11 -25.72
CA ILE A 336 -1.39 1.25 -25.54
C ILE A 336 -2.43 1.56 -26.63
N ALA A 337 -2.16 1.21 -27.89
CA ALA A 337 -3.10 1.32 -29.01
C ALA A 337 -4.45 0.65 -28.69
N ARG A 338 -4.43 -0.58 -28.15
CA ARG A 338 -5.63 -1.31 -27.75
C ARG A 338 -6.41 -0.59 -26.64
N ILE A 339 -5.73 -0.07 -25.61
CA ILE A 339 -6.37 0.68 -24.52
C ILE A 339 -7.04 1.95 -25.07
N LEU A 340 -6.32 2.73 -25.87
CA LEU A 340 -6.85 3.95 -26.49
C LEU A 340 -8.07 3.64 -27.39
N GLY A 341 -7.97 2.59 -28.22
CA GLY A 341 -9.06 2.13 -29.08
C GLY A 341 -10.31 1.70 -28.29
N ASN A 342 -10.14 0.93 -27.21
CA ASN A 342 -11.24 0.51 -26.34
C ASN A 342 -11.95 1.71 -25.69
N ARG A 343 -11.20 2.77 -25.39
CA ARG A 343 -11.71 4.03 -24.82
C ARG A 343 -12.15 5.05 -25.90
N ARG A 344 -12.15 4.66 -27.17
CA ARG A 344 -12.48 5.53 -28.33
C ARG A 344 -11.65 6.82 -28.40
N VAL A 345 -10.41 6.78 -27.91
CA VAL A 345 -9.46 7.88 -28.05
C VAL A 345 -8.80 7.78 -29.43
N THR A 346 -8.88 8.85 -30.22
CA THR A 346 -8.21 8.89 -31.53
C THR A 346 -6.75 9.24 -31.34
N TYR A 347 -5.83 8.49 -31.94
CA TYR A 347 -4.39 8.67 -31.76
C TYR A 347 -3.60 8.42 -33.05
N SER A 348 -2.33 8.84 -33.09
CA SER A 348 -1.37 8.33 -34.07
C SER A 348 0.04 8.24 -33.50
N VAL A 349 0.78 7.23 -33.95
CA VAL A 349 2.24 7.15 -33.78
C VAL A 349 2.88 8.27 -34.59
N GLN A 350 3.77 9.05 -33.97
CA GLN A 350 4.42 10.19 -34.61
C GLN A 350 5.70 9.77 -35.30
N THR A 351 5.96 10.36 -36.47
CA THR A 351 7.21 10.15 -37.21
C THR A 351 8.04 11.42 -37.25
N ARG A 352 7.89 12.24 -38.29
CA ARG A 352 8.67 13.47 -38.47
C ARG A 352 8.44 14.47 -37.35
N GLU A 353 7.24 14.48 -36.77
CA GLU A 353 6.82 15.38 -35.71
C GLU A 353 7.28 14.92 -34.31
N ALA A 354 7.87 13.73 -34.16
CA ALA A 354 8.30 13.18 -32.88
C ALA A 354 9.30 14.11 -32.16
N ALA A 355 10.24 14.71 -32.90
CA ALA A 355 11.21 15.65 -32.33
C ALA A 355 10.51 16.89 -31.73
N VAL A 356 9.57 17.49 -32.47
CA VAL A 356 8.82 18.67 -31.98
C VAL A 356 8.03 18.31 -30.72
N MET A 357 7.35 17.16 -30.72
CA MET A 357 6.58 16.72 -29.56
C MET A 357 7.44 16.41 -28.34
N TRP A 358 8.64 15.86 -28.53
CA TRP A 358 9.62 15.68 -27.45
C TRP A 358 10.01 17.02 -26.82
N PHE A 359 10.34 18.02 -27.64
CA PHE A 359 10.77 19.33 -27.13
C PHE A 359 9.62 20.20 -26.59
N ASN A 360 8.36 19.97 -26.97
CA ASN A 360 7.20 20.66 -26.39
C ASN A 360 7.06 20.44 -24.86
N ARG A 361 7.75 19.43 -24.30
CA ARG A 361 7.89 19.19 -22.86
C ARG A 361 8.65 20.31 -22.14
N MET A 362 9.49 21.06 -22.85
CA MET A 362 10.32 22.15 -22.33
C MET A 362 9.59 23.50 -22.35
N PRO A 363 10.02 24.47 -21.51
CA PRO A 363 9.49 25.82 -21.57
C PRO A 363 9.76 26.49 -22.93
N GLU A 364 8.90 27.44 -23.32
CA GLU A 364 8.95 28.21 -24.58
C GLU A 364 8.78 27.40 -25.88
N ARG A 365 8.45 26.12 -25.77
CA ARG A 365 8.15 25.23 -26.89
C ARG A 365 6.64 24.98 -27.01
N GLU A 366 5.83 26.03 -27.06
CA GLU A 366 4.36 25.93 -27.16
C GLU A 366 3.85 25.77 -28.61
N ARG A 367 4.73 25.37 -29.52
CA ARG A 367 4.38 25.10 -30.90
C ARG A 367 3.76 23.71 -31.03
N LEU A 368 2.48 23.61 -30.68
CA LEU A 368 1.80 22.33 -30.56
C LEU A 368 1.58 21.64 -31.92
N VAL A 369 1.86 20.35 -31.94
CA VAL A 369 1.50 19.39 -32.98
C VAL A 369 0.12 18.86 -32.62
N ARG A 370 -0.88 19.09 -33.49
CA ARG A 370 -2.28 18.66 -33.28
C ARG A 370 -2.91 19.24 -32.00
N PRO A 371 -2.98 20.59 -31.88
CA PRO A 371 -3.58 21.22 -30.71
C PRO A 371 -5.06 20.84 -30.52
N LEU A 372 -5.45 20.56 -29.28
CA LEU A 372 -6.83 20.32 -28.85
C LEU A 372 -7.31 21.40 -27.89
N LYS A 373 -8.46 21.99 -28.19
CA LYS A 373 -9.04 23.06 -27.38
C LYS A 373 -9.98 22.51 -26.30
N LEU A 374 -9.45 22.26 -25.10
CA LEU A 374 -10.19 21.69 -23.98
C LEU A 374 -10.61 22.75 -22.94
N MET A 375 -11.69 22.49 -22.21
CA MET A 375 -12.02 23.27 -21.00
C MET A 375 -11.16 22.81 -19.82
N GLY A 376 -10.97 23.69 -18.83
CA GLY A 376 -10.21 23.39 -17.62
C GLY A 376 -10.73 22.15 -16.87
N GLU A 377 -12.05 21.96 -16.82
CA GLU A 377 -12.70 20.78 -16.22
C GLU A 377 -12.31 19.47 -16.92
N ASN A 378 -12.14 19.50 -18.25
CA ASN A 378 -11.70 18.33 -19.00
C ASN A 378 -10.25 18.00 -18.64
N VAL A 379 -9.37 19.00 -18.55
CA VAL A 379 -7.97 18.78 -18.14
C VAL A 379 -7.90 18.27 -16.69
N ALA A 380 -8.72 18.81 -15.78
CA ALA A 380 -8.85 18.33 -14.40
C ALA A 380 -9.37 16.88 -14.30
N ALA A 381 -10.21 16.46 -15.25
CA ALA A 381 -10.69 15.08 -15.34
C ALA A 381 -9.61 14.13 -15.88
N ILE A 382 -8.82 14.55 -16.88
CA ILE A 382 -7.69 13.76 -17.44
C ILE A 382 -6.58 13.57 -16.39
N TRP A 383 -6.33 14.60 -15.58
CA TRP A 383 -5.28 14.61 -14.55
C TRP A 383 -5.87 14.61 -13.15
N PRO A 384 -6.34 13.45 -12.64
CA PRO A 384 -6.84 13.36 -11.29
C PRO A 384 -5.76 13.46 -10.22
N PHE A 385 -4.49 13.28 -10.59
CA PHE A 385 -3.38 13.07 -9.65
C PHE A 385 -3.64 11.91 -8.67
N GLU A 386 -4.34 10.86 -9.13
CA GLU A 386 -4.55 9.65 -8.34
C GLU A 386 -3.21 8.94 -8.10
N SER A 387 -2.91 8.52 -6.87
CA SER A 387 -1.79 7.64 -6.55
C SER A 387 -2.25 6.56 -5.58
N ALA A 388 -1.85 5.30 -5.85
CA ALA A 388 -2.06 4.24 -4.88
C ALA A 388 -1.10 4.43 -3.69
N PRO A 389 -1.51 4.08 -2.46
CA PRO A 389 -0.59 4.03 -1.35
C PRO A 389 0.55 3.03 -1.63
N VAL A 390 1.76 3.34 -1.17
CA VAL A 390 2.96 2.52 -1.42
C VAL A 390 3.36 1.69 -0.20
N GLY A 391 2.67 1.86 0.92
CA GLY A 391 2.99 1.22 2.19
C GLY A 391 4.28 1.74 2.80
N LEU A 392 4.93 0.90 3.61
CA LEU A 392 6.09 1.29 4.40
C LEU A 392 7.27 0.37 4.08
N ALA A 393 8.39 0.95 3.65
CA ALA A 393 9.56 0.19 3.20
C ALA A 393 10.32 -0.49 4.35
N GLU A 394 10.24 0.06 5.57
CA GLU A 394 10.97 -0.39 6.74
C GLU A 394 10.14 -0.20 8.01
N SER A 395 10.40 -0.97 9.05
CA SER A 395 9.70 -0.82 10.33
C SER A 395 10.62 -1.18 11.49
N PRO A 396 10.17 -1.07 12.75
CA PRO A 396 10.95 -1.53 13.89
C PRO A 396 11.38 -3.00 13.80
N PHE A 397 10.68 -3.83 13.01
CA PHE A 397 11.09 -5.21 12.73
C PHE A 397 12.35 -5.28 11.86
N GLY A 398 12.53 -4.38 10.89
CA GLY A 398 13.73 -4.34 10.06
C GLY A 398 13.64 -3.45 8.82
N PRO A 399 14.75 -3.33 8.07
CA PRO A 399 14.94 -2.36 6.98
C PRO A 399 14.40 -2.84 5.63
N ALA A 400 13.32 -3.63 5.62
CA ALA A 400 12.69 -4.15 4.42
C ALA A 400 11.20 -4.41 4.66
N PRO A 401 10.34 -4.45 3.63
CA PRO A 401 8.95 -4.84 3.79
C PRO A 401 8.82 -6.30 4.24
N VAL A 402 7.78 -6.59 5.02
CA VAL A 402 7.44 -7.96 5.42
C VAL A 402 7.15 -8.78 4.17
N ARG A 403 6.26 -8.28 3.31
CA ARG A 403 5.88 -8.81 2.00
C ARG A 403 5.52 -7.68 1.05
N SER A 404 5.54 -7.95 -0.24
CA SER A 404 5.08 -7.02 -1.28
C SER A 404 3.79 -7.52 -1.90
N PHE A 405 2.85 -6.60 -2.12
CA PHE A 405 1.58 -6.87 -2.79
C PHE A 405 1.40 -5.94 -3.97
N THR A 406 0.54 -6.33 -4.91
CA THR A 406 0.07 -5.44 -5.96
C THR A 406 -1.22 -4.77 -5.50
N THR A 407 -1.34 -3.45 -5.66
CA THR A 407 -2.58 -2.72 -5.38
C THR A 407 -3.61 -2.97 -6.48
N GLY A 408 -4.88 -2.59 -6.25
CA GLY A 408 -5.93 -2.64 -7.27
C GLY A 408 -5.55 -1.97 -8.60
N GLY A 409 -4.70 -0.93 -8.55
CA GLY A 409 -4.19 -0.20 -9.71
C GLY A 409 -2.86 -0.69 -10.27
N GLY A 410 -2.39 -1.87 -9.87
CA GLY A 410 -1.18 -2.50 -10.43
C GLY A 410 0.14 -1.93 -9.91
N GLN A 411 0.12 -1.07 -8.88
CA GLN A 411 1.33 -0.55 -8.23
C GLN A 411 1.78 -1.49 -7.12
N ASP A 412 3.06 -1.41 -6.74
CA ASP A 412 3.57 -2.21 -5.64
C ASP A 412 3.32 -1.55 -4.29
N TYR A 413 2.96 -2.38 -3.32
CA TYR A 413 2.67 -2.00 -1.95
C TYR A 413 3.60 -2.75 -1.00
N ALA A 414 4.45 -1.99 -0.31
CA ALA A 414 5.38 -2.49 0.70
C ALA A 414 4.63 -2.72 2.02
N PHE A 415 4.20 -3.96 2.28
CA PHE A 415 3.42 -4.25 3.48
C PHE A 415 4.29 -4.32 4.73
N GLN A 416 3.81 -3.62 5.76
CA GLN A 416 4.27 -3.69 7.15
C GLN A 416 3.04 -3.74 8.06
N PHE A 417 3.17 -4.34 9.24
CA PHE A 417 2.10 -4.28 10.25
C PHE A 417 1.97 -2.87 10.87
N HIS A 418 3.09 -2.17 10.99
CA HIS A 418 3.15 -0.82 11.53
C HIS A 418 2.59 0.23 10.54
N CYS A 419 2.04 1.31 11.08
CA CYS A 419 1.67 2.51 10.30
C CYS A 419 2.87 3.45 10.06
N LYS A 420 3.92 3.36 10.88
CA LYS A 420 5.11 4.22 10.81
C LYS A 420 6.36 3.50 11.32
N ASN A 421 7.53 3.93 10.86
CA ASN A 421 8.82 3.39 11.31
C ASN A 421 9.29 4.07 12.61
N GLU A 422 8.58 3.83 13.71
CA GLU A 422 8.92 4.34 15.04
C GLU A 422 8.84 3.23 16.09
N GLU A 423 9.75 3.23 17.06
CA GLU A 423 9.69 2.29 18.17
C GLU A 423 8.34 2.36 18.89
N LYS A 424 7.78 1.21 19.24
CA LYS A 424 6.48 1.08 19.96
C LYS A 424 5.28 1.63 19.20
N ALA A 425 5.40 1.91 17.90
CA ALA A 425 4.26 2.22 17.04
C ALA A 425 3.25 1.06 17.05
N LEU A 426 1.97 1.38 16.79
CA LEU A 426 0.92 0.36 16.71
C LEU A 426 1.22 -0.61 15.55
N ALA A 427 1.10 -1.89 15.82
CA ALA A 427 1.30 -2.98 14.84
C ALA A 427 0.24 -4.08 14.93
N ASN A 428 -0.68 -4.00 15.90
CA ASN A 428 -1.74 -4.98 16.04
C ASN A 428 -2.64 -4.97 14.81
N PHE A 429 -3.25 -6.11 14.53
CA PHE A 429 -4.05 -6.28 13.33
C PHE A 429 -5.32 -7.09 13.58
N LEU A 430 -6.36 -6.79 12.80
CA LEU A 430 -7.60 -7.53 12.82
C LEU A 430 -7.90 -8.07 11.43
N VAL A 431 -8.41 -9.30 11.38
CA VAL A 431 -8.76 -9.96 10.12
C VAL A 431 -10.22 -10.36 10.18
N VAL A 432 -11.03 -9.79 9.29
CA VAL A 432 -12.43 -10.16 9.11
C VAL A 432 -12.58 -10.89 7.78
N ALA A 433 -12.82 -12.20 7.86
CA ALA A 433 -12.80 -13.06 6.68
C ALA A 433 -13.80 -14.22 6.81
N PRO A 434 -14.72 -14.39 5.84
CA PRO A 434 -15.56 -15.59 5.77
C PRO A 434 -14.73 -16.89 5.66
N ALA A 435 -15.35 -18.03 5.90
CA ALA A 435 -14.67 -19.31 5.74
C ALA A 435 -14.21 -19.55 4.29
N GLY A 436 -12.99 -20.06 4.11
CA GLY A 436 -12.48 -20.51 2.80
C GLY A 436 -11.95 -19.42 1.85
N VAL A 437 -11.96 -18.14 2.23
CA VAL A 437 -11.53 -17.03 1.34
C VAL A 437 -10.01 -16.83 1.24
N GLY A 438 -9.22 -17.66 1.92
CA GLY A 438 -7.74 -17.58 1.90
C GLY A 438 -7.11 -16.82 3.07
N LYS A 439 -7.84 -16.61 4.17
CA LYS A 439 -7.36 -16.00 5.42
C LYS A 439 -6.02 -16.59 5.89
N THR A 440 -5.97 -17.90 6.09
CA THR A 440 -4.78 -18.60 6.60
C THR A 440 -3.59 -18.44 5.64
N SER A 441 -3.81 -18.53 4.33
CA SER A 441 -2.74 -18.33 3.34
C SER A 441 -2.14 -16.92 3.42
N LEU A 442 -2.97 -15.88 3.54
CA LEU A 442 -2.49 -14.50 3.70
C LEU A 442 -1.67 -14.34 4.98
N ILE A 443 -2.22 -14.78 6.12
CA ILE A 443 -1.53 -14.60 7.41
C ILE A 443 -0.23 -15.40 7.47
N MET A 444 -0.21 -16.64 6.99
CA MET A 444 1.04 -17.41 6.94
C MET A 444 2.06 -16.78 5.98
N HIS A 445 1.62 -16.19 4.86
CA HIS A 445 2.52 -15.45 3.98
C HIS A 445 3.16 -14.24 4.69
N LEU A 446 2.37 -13.48 5.44
CA LEU A 446 2.86 -12.34 6.23
C LEU A 446 3.79 -12.79 7.36
N LEU A 447 3.39 -13.76 8.18
CA LEU A 447 4.20 -14.26 9.30
C LEU A 447 5.48 -14.96 8.82
N GLY A 448 5.44 -15.66 7.69
CA GLY A 448 6.64 -16.21 7.05
C GLY A 448 7.55 -15.11 6.50
N GLY A 449 6.99 -13.96 6.10
CA GLY A 449 7.76 -12.77 5.71
C GLY A 449 8.56 -12.18 6.86
N LEU A 450 8.05 -12.23 8.11
CA LEU A 450 8.77 -11.75 9.29
C LEU A 450 10.05 -12.54 9.58
N ALA A 451 10.11 -13.80 9.14
CA ALA A 451 11.24 -14.69 9.38
C ALA A 451 12.55 -14.21 8.77
N LYS A 452 12.52 -13.27 7.82
CA LYS A 452 13.72 -12.64 7.25
C LYS A 452 14.42 -11.68 8.23
N PHE A 453 13.72 -11.23 9.26
CA PHE A 453 14.26 -10.28 10.23
C PHE A 453 14.87 -11.00 11.43
N ASP A 454 16.10 -10.61 11.77
CA ASP A 454 16.83 -11.19 12.89
C ASP A 454 16.04 -11.09 14.20
N ARG A 455 15.91 -12.21 14.90
CA ARG A 455 15.25 -12.34 16.21
C ARG A 455 13.81 -11.82 16.25
N VAL A 456 13.12 -11.77 15.12
CA VAL A 456 11.66 -11.57 15.06
C VAL A 456 10.97 -12.94 15.03
N ARG A 457 9.98 -13.14 15.90
CA ARG A 457 9.29 -14.44 16.05
C ARG A 457 7.80 -14.35 15.75
N SER A 458 7.26 -15.41 15.17
CA SER A 458 5.83 -15.54 14.88
C SER A 458 5.23 -16.68 15.72
N PHE A 459 4.14 -16.40 16.43
CA PHE A 459 3.39 -17.35 17.25
C PHE A 459 1.99 -17.52 16.68
N VAL A 460 1.61 -18.75 16.33
CA VAL A 460 0.33 -19.07 15.71
C VAL A 460 -0.48 -19.95 16.66
N LEU A 461 -1.53 -19.39 17.25
CA LEU A 461 -2.50 -20.13 18.04
C LEU A 461 -3.58 -20.63 17.07
N ASP A 462 -3.40 -21.86 16.59
CA ASP A 462 -4.11 -22.40 15.44
C ASP A 462 -5.37 -23.18 15.85
N SER A 463 -6.41 -23.04 15.04
CA SER A 463 -7.66 -23.79 15.16
C SER A 463 -7.80 -24.73 13.96
N LYS A 464 -8.24 -25.96 14.23
CA LYS A 464 -8.46 -27.05 13.27
C LYS A 464 -7.21 -27.48 12.48
N GLU A 465 -6.02 -27.23 13.02
CA GLU A 465 -4.73 -27.50 12.35
C GLU A 465 -4.64 -26.89 10.94
N GLY A 466 -5.32 -25.77 10.71
CA GLY A 466 -5.37 -25.10 9.41
C GLY A 466 -4.02 -24.57 8.95
N ALA A 467 -3.17 -24.17 9.89
CA ALA A 467 -1.85 -23.59 9.63
C ALA A 467 -0.72 -24.63 9.69
N ARG A 468 -0.94 -25.81 10.31
CA ARG A 468 0.09 -26.82 10.58
C ARG A 468 0.99 -27.11 9.38
N PHE A 469 0.37 -27.47 8.25
CA PHE A 469 1.12 -27.78 7.03
C PHE A 469 2.05 -26.63 6.65
N THR A 470 1.52 -25.40 6.60
CA THR A 470 2.29 -24.24 6.12
C THR A 470 3.40 -23.88 7.11
N VAL A 471 3.14 -23.95 8.42
CA VAL A 471 4.14 -23.69 9.47
C VAL A 471 5.32 -24.65 9.33
N GLU A 472 5.06 -25.96 9.30
CA GLU A 472 6.12 -26.96 9.20
C GLU A 472 6.82 -26.88 7.84
N ALA A 473 6.07 -26.76 6.74
CA ALA A 473 6.63 -26.67 5.39
C ALA A 473 7.56 -25.47 5.19
N MET A 474 7.28 -24.35 5.86
CA MET A 474 8.17 -23.18 5.87
C MET A 474 9.40 -23.35 6.77
N GLY A 475 9.56 -24.47 7.49
CA GLY A 475 10.64 -24.72 8.45
C GLY A 475 10.35 -24.22 9.87
N GLY A 476 9.09 -23.87 10.16
CA GLY A 476 8.62 -23.59 11.51
C GLY A 476 8.44 -24.87 12.34
N GLN A 477 8.11 -24.70 13.61
CA GLN A 477 7.74 -25.80 14.51
C GLN A 477 6.24 -25.77 14.78
N TYR A 478 5.58 -26.93 14.75
CA TYR A 478 4.18 -27.04 15.14
C TYR A 478 4.05 -28.03 16.30
N GLN A 479 3.43 -27.56 17.38
CA GLN A 479 3.35 -28.28 18.63
C GLN A 479 1.90 -28.72 18.91
N PRO A 480 1.63 -30.04 18.91
CA PRO A 480 0.38 -30.59 19.41
C PRO A 480 0.16 -30.26 20.88
N PHE A 481 -1.09 -30.09 21.28
CA PHE A 481 -1.47 -29.72 22.65
C PHE A 481 -1.11 -30.81 23.67
N ASP A 482 -1.38 -32.08 23.35
CA ASP A 482 -1.07 -33.26 24.17
C ASP A 482 0.41 -33.45 24.48
N LYS A 483 1.29 -32.87 23.67
CA LYS A 483 2.75 -32.90 23.85
C LYS A 483 3.31 -31.69 24.59
N LEU A 484 2.47 -30.74 25.00
CA LEU A 484 2.90 -29.61 25.83
C LEU A 484 2.97 -30.03 27.30
N ALA A 485 4.13 -29.82 27.91
CA ALA A 485 4.31 -29.97 29.35
C ALA A 485 4.16 -28.59 29.98
N LEU A 486 2.98 -28.27 30.53
CA LEU A 486 2.73 -26.96 31.11
C LEU A 486 2.88 -26.99 32.63
N ASN A 487 3.59 -26.00 33.16
CA ASN A 487 3.66 -25.74 34.59
C ASN A 487 3.84 -24.23 34.86
N PRO A 488 2.77 -23.50 35.21
CA PRO A 488 2.85 -22.08 35.53
C PRO A 488 3.68 -21.76 36.78
N LEU A 489 4.03 -22.75 37.60
CA LEU A 489 4.80 -22.59 38.83
C LEU A 489 6.31 -22.76 38.62
N ASP A 490 6.75 -23.27 37.46
CA ASP A 490 8.16 -23.45 37.08
C ASP A 490 8.78 -22.12 36.62
N ILE A 491 8.75 -21.13 37.52
CA ILE A 491 9.23 -19.76 37.29
C ILE A 491 10.00 -19.23 38.50
N GLU A 492 10.86 -18.24 38.26
CA GLU A 492 11.59 -17.53 39.32
C GLU A 492 10.66 -16.70 40.21
N ASP A 493 11.03 -16.54 41.48
CA ASP A 493 10.26 -15.73 42.43
C ASP A 493 10.52 -14.23 42.22
N THR A 494 9.62 -13.58 41.48
CA THR A 494 9.64 -12.13 41.28
C THR A 494 8.24 -11.55 41.48
N GLY A 495 8.13 -10.27 41.84
CA GLY A 495 6.82 -9.63 42.05
C GLY A 495 5.88 -9.74 40.84
N LEU A 496 6.41 -9.61 39.63
CA LEU A 496 5.65 -9.79 38.39
C LEU A 496 5.19 -11.24 38.19
N ASN A 497 6.05 -12.21 38.47
CA ASN A 497 5.70 -13.64 38.37
C ASN A 497 4.65 -14.04 39.40
N ARG A 498 4.72 -13.49 40.62
CA ARG A 498 3.68 -13.65 41.65
C ARG A 498 2.32 -13.16 41.18
N GLN A 499 2.27 -11.94 40.61
CA GLN A 499 1.02 -11.38 40.07
C GLN A 499 0.44 -12.24 38.94
N ARG A 500 1.29 -12.73 38.03
CA ARG A 500 0.88 -13.59 36.92
C ARG A 500 0.39 -14.96 37.39
N LEU A 501 1.03 -15.54 38.40
CA LEU A 501 0.57 -16.79 38.99
C LEU A 501 -0.82 -16.63 39.63
N ALA A 502 -1.06 -15.51 40.32
CA ALA A 502 -2.39 -15.19 40.84
C ALA A 502 -3.43 -15.06 39.70
N LEU A 503 -3.08 -14.39 38.59
CA LEU A 503 -3.96 -14.29 37.42
C LEU A 503 -4.23 -15.66 36.77
N GLN A 504 -3.20 -16.51 36.66
CA GLN A 504 -3.32 -17.87 36.16
C GLN A 504 -4.31 -18.67 37.02
N VAL A 505 -4.12 -18.69 38.34
CA VAL A 505 -5.01 -19.41 39.26
C VAL A 505 -6.43 -18.83 39.21
N ARG A 506 -6.59 -17.51 39.12
CA ARG A 506 -7.90 -16.88 38.93
C ARG A 506 -8.58 -17.34 37.63
N SER A 507 -7.84 -17.42 36.52
CA SER A 507 -8.39 -17.92 35.25
C SER A 507 -8.81 -19.38 35.33
N MET A 508 -8.09 -20.22 36.10
CA MET A 508 -8.43 -21.62 36.37
C MET A 508 -9.69 -21.75 37.25
N LEU A 509 -10.01 -20.74 38.07
CA LEU A 509 -11.20 -20.70 38.92
C LEU A 509 -12.46 -20.21 38.20
N GLY A 510 -12.33 -19.54 37.04
CA GLY A 510 -13.46 -18.99 36.30
C GLY A 510 -14.29 -18.02 37.15
N ASP A 511 -15.62 -18.21 37.18
CA ASP A 511 -16.54 -17.36 37.95
C ASP A 511 -16.24 -17.38 39.46
N ALA A 512 -15.79 -18.52 40.00
CA ALA A 512 -15.39 -18.60 41.42
C ALA A 512 -14.15 -17.75 41.74
N GLY A 513 -13.42 -17.30 40.70
CA GLY A 513 -12.35 -16.31 40.82
C GLY A 513 -12.83 -14.90 41.16
N GLN A 514 -14.14 -14.67 41.21
CA GLN A 514 -14.79 -13.40 41.59
C GLN A 514 -15.48 -13.47 42.97
N ASP A 515 -15.42 -14.62 43.66
CA ASP A 515 -16.04 -14.81 44.97
C ASP A 515 -15.35 -13.93 46.05
N ASP A 516 -16.10 -13.52 47.07
CA ASP A 516 -15.54 -12.79 48.22
C ASP A 516 -14.47 -13.61 48.94
N GLY A 517 -13.36 -12.98 49.32
CA GLY A 517 -12.23 -13.63 49.99
C GLY A 517 -11.29 -14.40 49.06
N ILE A 518 -11.50 -14.34 47.74
CA ILE A 518 -10.60 -15.02 46.78
C ILE A 518 -9.18 -14.45 46.79
N GLU A 519 -9.01 -13.16 47.08
CA GLU A 519 -7.68 -12.52 47.13
C GLU A 519 -6.78 -13.12 48.22
N ASP A 520 -7.35 -13.50 49.36
CA ASP A 520 -6.62 -14.16 50.45
C ASP A 520 -6.17 -15.56 50.01
N ILE A 521 -7.04 -16.30 49.30
CA ILE A 521 -6.72 -17.62 48.75
C ILE A 521 -5.62 -17.49 47.69
N LEU A 522 -5.72 -16.54 46.76
CA LEU A 522 -4.71 -16.32 45.72
C LEU A 522 -3.35 -15.93 46.32
N SER A 523 -3.35 -15.05 47.32
CA SER A 523 -2.14 -14.65 48.04
C SER A 523 -1.49 -15.85 48.71
N HIS A 524 -2.28 -16.67 49.42
CA HIS A 524 -1.79 -17.89 50.09
C HIS A 524 -1.29 -18.95 49.09
N VAL A 525 -1.95 -19.12 47.94
CA VAL A 525 -1.49 -19.99 46.84
C VAL A 525 -0.12 -19.56 46.35
N VAL A 526 0.05 -18.27 46.07
CA VAL A 526 1.31 -17.69 45.56
C VAL A 526 2.42 -17.82 46.60
N GLU A 527 2.17 -17.45 47.85
CA GLU A 527 3.15 -17.57 48.93
C GLU A 527 3.60 -19.02 49.11
N THR A 528 2.64 -19.95 49.22
CA THR A 528 2.94 -21.37 49.39
C THR A 528 3.74 -21.91 48.21
N ALA A 529 3.39 -21.56 46.97
CA ALA A 529 4.12 -21.99 45.79
C ALA A 529 5.61 -21.60 45.84
N PHE A 530 5.91 -20.36 46.22
CA PHE A 530 7.29 -19.86 46.24
C PHE A 530 8.10 -20.28 47.48
N THR A 531 7.46 -20.81 48.54
CA THR A 531 8.19 -21.47 49.65
C THR A 531 8.79 -22.83 49.26
N LEU A 532 8.25 -23.49 48.24
CA LEU A 532 8.77 -24.75 47.74
C LEU A 532 9.95 -24.52 46.78
N PRO A 533 10.95 -25.44 46.73
CA PRO A 533 11.98 -25.42 45.69
C PRO A 533 11.34 -25.60 44.31
N ILE A 534 11.88 -24.95 43.28
CA ILE A 534 11.26 -24.86 41.95
C ILE A 534 10.93 -26.24 41.35
N GLU A 535 11.79 -27.24 41.57
CA GLU A 535 11.64 -28.64 41.17
C GLU A 535 10.38 -29.30 41.77
N ALA A 536 9.92 -28.80 42.91
CA ALA A 536 8.81 -29.36 43.65
C ALA A 536 7.51 -28.58 43.48
N ARG A 537 7.46 -27.54 42.63
CA ARG A 537 6.27 -26.71 42.48
C ARG A 537 5.31 -27.32 41.46
N THR A 538 4.22 -27.91 41.96
CA THR A 538 3.08 -28.35 41.15
C THR A 538 1.78 -27.99 41.86
N PHE A 539 0.69 -27.82 41.10
CA PHE A 539 -0.63 -27.56 41.69
C PHE A 539 -1.06 -28.71 42.61
N ASP A 540 -0.76 -29.96 42.24
CA ASP A 540 -1.02 -31.15 43.07
C ASP A 540 -0.42 -31.03 44.48
N LYS A 541 0.81 -30.51 44.58
CA LYS A 541 1.53 -30.39 45.86
C LYS A 541 1.02 -29.23 46.72
N ILE A 542 0.65 -28.10 46.10
CA ILE A 542 0.20 -26.92 46.85
C ILE A 542 -1.30 -26.95 47.17
N PHE A 543 -2.10 -27.67 46.38
CA PHE A 543 -3.56 -27.76 46.55
C PHE A 543 -4.04 -28.12 47.96
N PRO A 544 -3.51 -29.18 48.63
CA PRO A 544 -3.97 -29.52 49.97
C PRO A 544 -3.64 -28.46 51.02
N LEU A 545 -2.64 -27.60 50.77
CA LEU A 545 -2.13 -26.59 51.70
C LEU A 545 -2.81 -25.22 51.53
N THR A 546 -3.38 -24.96 50.35
CA THR A 546 -3.72 -23.60 49.92
C THR A 546 -5.22 -23.32 49.82
N PHE A 547 -6.03 -24.32 49.50
CA PHE A 547 -7.48 -24.13 49.32
C PHE A 547 -8.27 -24.64 50.55
N PRO A 548 -9.09 -23.80 51.23
CA PRO A 548 -9.86 -24.25 52.40
C PRO A 548 -10.84 -25.38 52.07
N ALA A 549 -10.97 -26.36 52.96
CA ALA A 549 -11.71 -27.61 52.73
C ALA A 549 -13.17 -27.42 52.27
N GLN A 550 -13.85 -26.39 52.77
CA GLN A 550 -15.27 -26.10 52.50
C GLN A 550 -15.47 -24.95 51.49
N SER A 551 -14.41 -24.47 50.83
CA SER A 551 -14.52 -23.35 49.88
C SER A 551 -15.03 -23.79 48.50
N ASN A 552 -15.80 -22.91 47.84
CA ASN A 552 -16.17 -23.08 46.44
C ASN A 552 -14.92 -23.15 45.54
N ALA A 553 -13.92 -22.31 45.82
CA ALA A 553 -12.63 -22.33 45.15
C ALA A 553 -11.96 -23.71 45.18
N ARG A 554 -11.95 -24.42 46.32
CA ARG A 554 -11.40 -25.79 46.41
C ARG A 554 -12.15 -26.77 45.50
N LYS A 555 -13.49 -26.71 45.50
CA LYS A 555 -14.35 -27.57 44.67
C LYS A 555 -14.14 -27.29 43.18
N VAL A 556 -13.98 -26.03 42.79
CA VAL A 556 -13.69 -25.69 41.40
C VAL A 556 -12.28 -26.10 41.03
N PHE A 557 -11.29 -25.78 41.87
CA PHE A 557 -9.88 -26.02 41.57
C PHE A 557 -9.50 -27.50 41.58
N SER A 558 -10.25 -28.36 42.29
CA SER A 558 -9.99 -29.81 42.33
C SER A 558 -10.03 -30.48 40.95
N ARG A 559 -10.61 -29.84 39.93
CA ARG A 559 -10.57 -30.34 38.55
C ARG A 559 -9.17 -30.26 37.91
N TRP A 560 -8.27 -29.44 38.44
CA TRP A 560 -6.93 -29.18 37.89
C TRP A 560 -5.83 -29.98 38.57
N VAL A 561 -6.17 -30.86 39.51
CA VAL A 561 -5.19 -31.56 40.34
C VAL A 561 -5.55 -33.02 40.53
N THR A 562 -4.54 -33.82 40.83
CA THR A 562 -4.69 -35.17 41.37
C THR A 562 -4.70 -35.08 42.89
N ASP A 563 -5.80 -35.51 43.51
CA ASP A 563 -5.92 -35.43 44.98
C ASP A 563 -5.04 -36.47 45.71
N GLN A 564 -4.94 -36.36 47.04
CA GLN A 564 -4.15 -37.28 47.87
C GLN A 564 -4.63 -38.75 47.83
N ARG A 565 -5.79 -39.03 47.23
CA ARG A 565 -6.33 -40.38 47.02
C ARG A 565 -6.10 -40.85 45.58
N GLU A 566 -5.19 -40.22 44.86
CA GLU A 566 -4.85 -40.49 43.47
C GLU A 566 -6.02 -40.33 42.49
N ARG A 567 -7.03 -39.51 42.86
CA ARG A 567 -8.15 -39.21 41.96
C ARG A 567 -7.79 -37.97 41.14
N ALA A 568 -7.56 -38.19 39.86
CA ALA A 568 -7.30 -37.12 38.89
C ALA A 568 -8.58 -36.34 38.59
N GLY A 569 -8.52 -35.02 38.77
CA GLY A 569 -9.49 -34.09 38.18
C GLY A 569 -9.45 -34.09 36.65
N LEU A 570 -10.49 -33.55 36.02
CA LEU A 570 -10.66 -33.54 34.57
C LEU A 570 -9.46 -32.96 33.78
N TYR A 571 -8.78 -31.96 34.34
CA TYR A 571 -7.63 -31.26 33.76
C TYR A 571 -6.35 -31.45 34.58
N ALA A 572 -6.27 -32.49 35.42
CA ALA A 572 -5.14 -32.70 36.33
C ALA A 572 -3.79 -32.78 35.61
N ASN A 573 -3.77 -33.31 34.38
CA ASN A 573 -2.55 -33.47 33.58
C ASN A 573 -2.13 -32.19 32.82
N THR A 574 -2.94 -31.13 32.83
CA THR A 574 -2.68 -29.95 32.00
C THR A 574 -1.52 -29.11 32.54
N PHE A 575 -1.53 -28.75 33.83
CA PHE A 575 -0.62 -27.76 34.41
C PHE A 575 0.30 -28.29 35.52
N ASN A 576 0.42 -29.62 35.66
CA ASN A 576 1.21 -30.27 36.71
C ASN A 576 2.51 -30.90 36.20
N ALA A 577 3.00 -30.49 35.03
CA ALA A 577 4.26 -31.03 34.51
C ALA A 577 5.44 -30.71 35.46
N PRO A 578 6.43 -31.60 35.62
CA PRO A 578 7.60 -31.32 36.46
C PRO A 578 8.41 -30.10 36.01
N ARG A 579 8.43 -29.84 34.69
CA ARG A 579 9.09 -28.68 34.07
C ARG A 579 8.22 -28.14 32.94
N ASP A 580 8.24 -26.83 32.78
CA ASP A 580 7.50 -26.15 31.72
C ASP A 580 8.26 -26.20 30.39
N SER A 581 7.56 -26.58 29.31
CA SER A 581 8.15 -26.67 27.97
C SER A 581 7.93 -25.42 27.11
N LEU A 582 7.07 -24.47 27.49
CA LEU A 582 6.74 -23.34 26.60
C LEU A 582 7.94 -22.46 26.30
N ALA A 583 8.78 -22.18 27.29
CA ALA A 583 9.96 -21.34 27.08
C ALA A 583 10.92 -21.94 26.03
N SER A 584 11.07 -23.27 26.00
CA SER A 584 11.91 -23.93 24.99
C SER A 584 11.22 -23.93 23.63
N VAL A 585 9.96 -24.35 23.56
CA VAL A 585 9.16 -24.41 22.32
C VAL A 585 9.06 -23.04 21.62
N LEU A 586 8.86 -21.96 22.38
CA LEU A 586 8.71 -20.61 21.82
C LEU A 586 10.06 -19.98 21.39
N SER A 587 11.19 -20.47 21.91
CA SER A 587 12.51 -19.88 21.64
C SER A 587 13.33 -20.63 20.58
N GLN A 588 12.90 -21.82 20.16
CA GLN A 588 13.64 -22.65 19.19
C GLN A 588 13.44 -22.24 17.73
N SER A 589 12.26 -21.72 17.36
CA SER A 589 11.93 -21.43 15.96
C SER A 589 11.59 -19.96 15.71
N PHE A 590 11.78 -19.51 14.47
CA PHE A 590 11.29 -18.21 14.00
C PHE A 590 9.76 -18.19 13.87
N MET A 591 9.14 -19.37 13.71
CA MET A 591 7.68 -19.53 13.64
C MET A 591 7.27 -20.78 14.44
N THR A 592 6.41 -20.58 15.43
CA THR A 592 5.88 -21.64 16.28
C THR A 592 4.37 -21.65 16.20
N GLY A 593 3.79 -22.75 15.73
CA GLY A 593 2.36 -23.03 15.78
C GLY A 593 2.02 -23.90 16.98
N ILE A 594 0.90 -23.61 17.65
CA ILE A 594 0.35 -24.39 18.75
C ILE A 594 -1.07 -24.76 18.38
N ASN A 595 -1.39 -26.06 18.44
CA ASN A 595 -2.75 -26.53 18.27
C ASN A 595 -3.59 -26.09 19.48
N MET A 596 -4.67 -25.36 19.25
CA MET A 596 -5.58 -24.86 20.28
C MET A 596 -6.95 -25.54 20.28
N ASN A 597 -7.15 -26.63 19.53
CA ASN A 597 -8.48 -27.25 19.37
C ASN A 597 -9.12 -27.61 20.71
N GLU A 598 -8.41 -28.36 21.54
CA GLU A 598 -8.90 -28.80 22.86
C GLU A 598 -9.22 -27.60 23.75
N ALA A 599 -8.32 -26.62 23.77
CA ALA A 599 -8.48 -25.36 24.50
C ALA A 599 -9.67 -24.51 23.99
N LEU A 600 -9.94 -24.50 22.68
CA LEU A 600 -11.02 -23.72 22.06
C LEU A 600 -12.39 -24.42 22.15
N GLU A 601 -12.42 -25.73 22.33
CA GLU A 601 -13.65 -26.51 22.51
C GLU A 601 -14.15 -26.47 23.94
N ASP A 602 -13.26 -26.31 24.92
CA ASP A 602 -13.61 -26.28 26.34
C ASP A 602 -13.47 -24.85 26.93
N PRO A 603 -14.59 -24.20 27.30
CA PRO A 603 -14.59 -22.83 27.83
C PRO A 603 -13.91 -22.70 29.21
N THR A 604 -13.64 -23.82 29.90
CA THR A 604 -12.88 -23.84 31.16
C THR A 604 -11.39 -24.02 30.91
N LEU A 605 -11.00 -24.80 29.89
CA LEU A 605 -9.60 -25.10 29.58
C LEU A 605 -8.90 -23.98 28.81
N GLY A 606 -9.56 -23.38 27.82
CA GLY A 606 -8.94 -22.42 26.91
C GLY A 606 -8.31 -21.20 27.56
N PRO A 607 -9.05 -20.45 28.41
CA PRO A 607 -8.56 -19.24 29.04
C PRO A 607 -7.25 -19.42 29.82
N PRO A 608 -7.12 -20.40 30.75
CA PRO A 608 -5.86 -20.60 31.47
C PRO A 608 -4.71 -21.09 30.58
N VAL A 609 -4.98 -21.84 29.50
CA VAL A 609 -3.94 -22.24 28.54
C VAL A 609 -3.39 -21.01 27.82
N VAL A 610 -4.28 -20.16 27.31
CA VAL A 610 -3.86 -18.96 26.57
C VAL A 610 -3.18 -17.95 27.50
N ALA A 611 -3.65 -17.79 28.74
CA ALA A 611 -3.00 -16.95 29.74
C ALA A 611 -1.55 -17.38 30.01
N HIS A 612 -1.32 -18.69 30.13
CA HIS A 612 0.03 -19.23 30.34
C HIS A 612 0.93 -19.03 29.11
N ILE A 613 0.41 -19.28 27.89
CA ILE A 613 1.14 -19.03 26.64
C ILE A 613 1.49 -17.54 26.49
N ALA A 614 0.53 -16.65 26.73
CA ALA A 614 0.75 -15.20 26.65
C ALA A 614 1.82 -14.75 27.64
N SER A 615 1.77 -15.25 28.88
CA SER A 615 2.77 -15.00 29.92
C SER A 615 4.16 -15.50 29.51
N ALA A 616 4.26 -16.68 28.88
CA ALA A 616 5.51 -17.22 28.36
C ALA A 616 6.10 -16.38 27.22
N ILE A 617 5.26 -15.91 26.28
CA ILE A 617 5.67 -15.01 25.20
C ILE A 617 6.16 -13.67 25.76
N GLU A 618 5.47 -13.08 26.74
CA GLU A 618 5.89 -11.82 27.34
C GLU A 618 7.23 -11.98 28.09
N ARG A 619 7.45 -13.10 28.78
CA ARG A 619 8.77 -13.41 29.40
C ARG A 619 9.87 -13.49 28.34
N LEU A 620 9.60 -14.18 27.23
CA LEU A 620 10.55 -14.28 26.13
C LEU A 620 10.87 -12.89 25.56
N ALA A 621 9.88 -12.04 25.37
CA ALA A 621 10.07 -10.67 24.89
C ALA A 621 10.91 -9.82 25.85
N ARG A 622 10.65 -9.91 27.16
CA ARG A 622 11.42 -9.18 28.18
C ARG A 622 12.87 -9.68 28.36
N SER A 623 13.15 -10.92 27.98
CA SER A 623 14.50 -11.49 28.09
C SER A 623 15.53 -10.87 27.13
N GLY A 624 15.09 -10.05 26.17
CA GLY A 624 15.95 -9.47 25.12
C GLY A 624 16.39 -10.48 24.04
N ARG A 625 15.94 -11.73 24.12
CA ARG A 625 16.20 -12.78 23.12
C ARG A 625 15.43 -12.59 21.82
N THR A 626 14.42 -11.70 21.80
CA THR A 626 13.67 -11.30 20.62
C THR A 626 13.76 -9.80 20.42
N ARG A 627 13.86 -9.35 19.17
CA ARG A 627 13.76 -7.93 18.81
C ARG A 627 12.31 -7.48 18.61
N GLY A 628 11.44 -8.41 18.23
CA GLY A 628 10.02 -8.20 18.07
C GLY A 628 9.31 -9.52 17.88
N PHE A 629 7.98 -9.50 17.89
CA PHE A 629 7.19 -10.71 17.68
C PHE A 629 5.81 -10.41 17.13
N ALA A 630 5.19 -11.40 16.49
CA ALA A 630 3.81 -11.37 16.07
C ALA A 630 3.06 -12.56 16.67
N ILE A 631 1.89 -12.31 17.27
CA ILE A 631 0.97 -13.35 17.74
C ILE A 631 -0.24 -13.33 16.81
N PHE A 632 -0.64 -14.48 16.30
CA PHE A 632 -1.88 -14.64 15.58
C PHE A 632 -2.78 -15.65 16.30
N ILE A 633 -3.99 -15.21 16.66
CA ILE A 633 -5.02 -16.01 17.29
C ILE A 633 -6.10 -16.29 16.25
N ASP A 634 -6.16 -17.52 15.77
CA ASP A 634 -7.23 -17.93 14.88
C ASP A 634 -8.52 -18.22 15.66
N GLU A 635 -9.67 -17.90 15.07
CA GLU A 635 -11.00 -18.10 15.66
C GLU A 635 -11.15 -17.56 17.10
N ALA A 636 -10.71 -16.31 17.32
CA ALA A 636 -10.69 -15.68 18.65
C ALA A 636 -12.09 -15.52 19.28
N ALA A 637 -13.15 -15.57 18.47
CA ALA A 637 -14.54 -15.42 18.91
C ALA A 637 -14.93 -16.35 20.06
N LYS A 638 -14.44 -17.61 20.06
CA LYS A 638 -14.73 -18.57 21.14
C LYS A 638 -14.03 -18.21 22.44
N LEU A 639 -12.78 -17.75 22.37
CA LEU A 639 -12.00 -17.37 23.55
C LEU A 639 -12.60 -16.13 24.23
N LEU A 640 -13.13 -15.19 23.44
CA LEU A 640 -13.76 -13.96 23.93
C LEU A 640 -15.09 -14.17 24.67
N LEU A 641 -15.57 -15.41 24.81
CA LEU A 641 -16.67 -15.72 25.73
C LEU A 641 -16.24 -15.72 27.20
N ASN A 642 -14.93 -15.83 27.47
CA ASN A 642 -14.40 -15.84 28.82
C ASN A 642 -13.93 -14.44 29.28
N PRO A 643 -14.45 -13.91 30.41
CA PRO A 643 -14.07 -12.58 30.90
C PRO A 643 -12.58 -12.39 31.19
N ALA A 644 -11.89 -13.41 31.69
CA ALA A 644 -10.45 -13.33 31.98
C ALA A 644 -9.63 -13.26 30.68
N PHE A 645 -10.04 -14.00 29.64
CA PHE A 645 -9.40 -13.88 28.33
C PHE A 645 -9.68 -12.52 27.68
N CYS A 646 -10.90 -11.96 27.83
CA CYS A 646 -11.18 -10.60 27.36
C CYS A 646 -10.23 -9.57 27.99
N ALA A 647 -10.01 -9.65 29.30
CA ALA A 647 -9.06 -8.78 30.00
C ALA A 647 -7.62 -8.96 29.47
N LEU A 648 -7.19 -10.20 29.27
CA LEU A 648 -5.88 -10.52 28.69
C LEU A 648 -5.74 -9.98 27.26
N ALA A 649 -6.73 -10.19 26.39
CA ALA A 649 -6.69 -9.72 25.00
C ALA A 649 -6.61 -8.19 24.93
N ALA A 650 -7.38 -7.49 25.76
CA ALA A 650 -7.30 -6.03 25.87
C ALA A 650 -5.92 -5.57 26.38
N GLU A 651 -5.32 -6.26 27.34
CA GLU A 651 -3.96 -6.01 27.80
C GLU A 651 -2.93 -6.25 26.68
N MET A 652 -3.01 -7.38 25.98
CA MET A 652 -2.13 -7.73 24.87
C MET A 652 -2.11 -6.63 23.81
N TYR A 653 -3.27 -6.14 23.37
CA TYR A 653 -3.35 -5.08 22.36
C TYR A 653 -2.75 -3.75 22.87
N ARG A 654 -2.94 -3.40 24.14
CA ARG A 654 -2.46 -2.14 24.71
C ARG A 654 -0.96 -2.14 25.03
N GLU A 655 -0.47 -3.24 25.58
CA GLU A 655 0.84 -3.32 26.25
C GLU A 655 1.92 -3.95 25.38
N TYR A 656 1.60 -4.93 24.51
CA TYR A 656 2.64 -5.72 23.84
C TYR A 656 3.47 -4.91 22.83
N ARG A 657 2.93 -3.81 22.30
CA ARG A 657 3.68 -2.85 21.49
C ARG A 657 4.94 -2.31 22.20
N LYS A 658 4.92 -2.23 23.54
CA LYS A 658 6.06 -1.76 24.35
C LYS A 658 7.26 -2.70 24.26
N PHE A 659 7.01 -3.95 23.89
CA PHE A 659 8.01 -5.00 23.70
C PHE A 659 8.25 -5.33 22.21
N GLY A 660 7.81 -4.46 21.29
CA GLY A 660 7.89 -4.69 19.85
C GLY A 660 6.95 -5.82 19.37
N GLY A 661 5.84 -6.04 20.08
CA GLY A 661 4.84 -7.05 19.75
C GLY A 661 3.73 -6.53 18.83
N ALA A 662 3.31 -7.38 17.90
CA ALA A 662 2.09 -7.23 17.11
C ALA A 662 1.12 -8.36 17.44
N VAL A 663 -0.11 -8.03 17.81
CA VAL A 663 -1.15 -9.03 18.14
C VAL A 663 -2.23 -9.00 17.07
N GLY A 664 -2.58 -10.19 16.59
CA GLY A 664 -3.53 -10.42 15.53
C GLY A 664 -4.68 -11.30 15.97
N MET A 665 -5.93 -10.87 15.74
CA MET A 665 -7.11 -11.72 15.90
C MET A 665 -7.89 -11.86 14.59
N ALA A 666 -8.40 -13.06 14.35
CA ALA A 666 -9.26 -13.36 13.21
C ALA A 666 -10.71 -13.62 13.62
N PHE A 667 -11.64 -13.05 12.84
CA PHE A 667 -13.07 -13.17 13.00
C PHE A 667 -13.74 -13.56 11.68
N GLN A 668 -14.71 -14.47 11.73
CA GLN A 668 -15.62 -14.72 10.61
C GLN A 668 -16.75 -13.70 10.59
N ASP A 669 -17.30 -13.40 11.77
CA ASP A 669 -18.27 -12.33 12.01
C ASP A 669 -17.68 -11.35 13.04
N PRO A 670 -17.47 -10.06 12.68
CA PRO A 670 -16.96 -9.09 13.64
C PRO A 670 -17.93 -8.81 14.79
N GLY A 671 -19.21 -9.21 14.68
CA GLY A 671 -20.20 -9.12 15.75
C GLY A 671 -19.78 -9.86 17.04
N ALA A 672 -18.92 -10.88 16.93
CA ALA A 672 -18.35 -11.56 18.09
C ALA A 672 -17.47 -10.64 18.95
N LEU A 673 -16.69 -9.74 18.33
CA LEU A 673 -15.86 -8.78 19.04
C LEU A 673 -16.71 -7.80 19.86
N HIS A 674 -17.83 -7.34 19.30
CA HIS A 674 -18.76 -6.45 20.02
C HIS A 674 -19.36 -7.09 21.27
N LYS A 675 -19.81 -8.33 21.14
CA LYS A 675 -20.41 -9.10 22.24
C LYS A 675 -19.44 -9.36 23.40
N SER A 676 -18.13 -9.27 23.15
CA SER A 676 -17.09 -9.48 24.16
C SER A 676 -16.90 -8.32 25.13
N GLY A 677 -17.42 -7.13 24.82
CA GLY A 677 -17.27 -5.92 25.64
C GLY A 677 -15.91 -5.22 25.56
N ILE A 678 -14.96 -5.72 24.74
CA ILE A 678 -13.62 -5.12 24.58
C ILE A 678 -13.36 -4.52 23.18
N ALA A 679 -14.41 -4.37 22.36
CA ALA A 679 -14.28 -3.95 20.97
C ALA A 679 -13.55 -2.61 20.81
N ASP A 680 -13.95 -1.58 21.56
CA ASP A 680 -13.35 -0.25 21.47
C ASP A 680 -11.85 -0.30 21.81
N ALA A 681 -11.49 -0.95 22.92
CA ALA A 681 -10.09 -1.08 23.35
C ALA A 681 -9.23 -1.82 22.32
N VAL A 682 -9.76 -2.86 21.67
CA VAL A 682 -9.06 -3.61 20.63
C VAL A 682 -8.93 -2.77 19.34
N ILE A 683 -10.02 -2.17 18.87
CA ILE A 683 -10.06 -1.39 17.63
C ILE A 683 -9.15 -0.16 17.72
N GLU A 684 -9.21 0.59 18.82
CA GLU A 684 -8.36 1.78 19.04
C GLU A 684 -6.86 1.45 19.06
N ASN A 685 -6.49 0.24 19.50
CA ASN A 685 -5.11 -0.24 19.53
C ASN A 685 -4.75 -1.09 18.31
N THR A 686 -5.58 -1.13 17.27
CA THR A 686 -5.32 -1.87 16.02
C THR A 686 -4.79 -0.92 14.94
N ALA A 687 -3.64 -1.25 14.37
CA ALA A 687 -3.04 -0.49 13.27
C ALA A 687 -3.60 -0.92 11.91
N SER A 688 -3.69 -2.23 11.67
CA SER A 688 -4.02 -2.80 10.35
C SER A 688 -5.29 -3.63 10.40
N PHE A 689 -6.30 -3.28 9.60
CA PHE A 689 -7.53 -4.03 9.45
C PHE A 689 -7.60 -4.66 8.07
N PHE A 690 -7.77 -5.97 8.02
CA PHE A 690 -7.94 -6.74 6.79
C PHE A 690 -9.40 -7.15 6.65
N PHE A 691 -10.09 -6.60 5.65
CA PHE A 691 -11.46 -6.97 5.32
C PHE A 691 -11.50 -7.73 4.00
N PHE A 692 -11.91 -8.99 4.07
CA PHE A 692 -12.21 -9.77 2.89
C PHE A 692 -13.64 -9.47 2.40
N PRO A 693 -13.90 -9.63 1.09
CA PRO A 693 -15.25 -9.59 0.55
C PRO A 693 -16.19 -10.53 1.32
N ASN A 694 -17.29 -9.98 1.79
CA ASN A 694 -18.35 -10.67 2.53
C ASN A 694 -19.74 -10.12 2.10
N PRO A 695 -20.24 -10.49 0.91
CA PRO A 695 -21.52 -9.96 0.38
C PRO A 695 -22.74 -10.24 1.26
N GLN A 696 -22.68 -11.29 2.09
CA GLN A 696 -23.74 -11.70 3.01
C GLN A 696 -23.50 -11.23 4.44
N GLY A 697 -22.47 -10.40 4.67
CA GLY A 697 -22.11 -9.90 5.99
C GLY A 697 -23.18 -8.96 6.56
N ASN A 698 -23.39 -9.03 7.87
CA ASN A 698 -24.28 -8.10 8.57
C ASN A 698 -23.62 -6.72 8.71
N ARG A 699 -24.06 -5.73 7.93
CA ARG A 699 -23.53 -4.36 7.94
C ARG A 699 -23.43 -3.74 9.35
N LYS A 700 -24.40 -4.00 10.22
CA LYS A 700 -24.39 -3.47 11.60
C LYS A 700 -23.18 -3.94 12.41
N ALA A 701 -22.67 -5.14 12.13
CA ALA A 701 -21.49 -5.67 12.81
C ALA A 701 -20.20 -4.92 12.43
N TYR A 702 -20.19 -4.20 11.31
CA TYR A 702 -19.03 -3.45 10.82
C TYR A 702 -19.01 -1.99 11.31
N ALA A 703 -20.08 -1.51 11.94
CA ALA A 703 -20.26 -0.08 12.27
C ALA A 703 -19.12 0.52 13.13
N ALA A 704 -18.58 -0.21 14.12
CA ALA A 704 -17.48 0.31 14.95
C ALA A 704 -16.14 0.44 14.22
N PHE A 705 -16.00 -0.17 13.03
CA PHE A 705 -14.80 0.04 12.23
C PHE A 705 -14.85 1.36 11.46
N ASN A 706 -15.89 2.21 11.60
CA ASN A 706 -15.99 3.53 10.96
C ASN A 706 -15.55 3.49 9.48
N LEU A 707 -16.14 2.56 8.73
CA LEU A 707 -15.85 2.38 7.31
C LEU A 707 -16.65 3.40 6.50
N ASN A 708 -16.06 3.90 5.42
CA ASN A 708 -16.76 4.75 4.47
C ASN A 708 -17.56 3.93 3.45
N ASP A 709 -18.42 4.60 2.68
CA ASP A 709 -19.32 3.96 1.73
C ASP A 709 -18.59 3.11 0.66
N GLU A 710 -17.41 3.53 0.20
CA GLU A 710 -16.62 2.78 -0.79
C GLU A 710 -15.93 1.56 -0.19
N GLN A 711 -15.42 1.68 1.04
CA GLN A 711 -14.87 0.56 1.80
C GLN A 711 -15.97 -0.48 2.05
N GLU A 712 -17.15 -0.06 2.46
CA GLU A 712 -18.32 -0.93 2.59
C GLU A 712 -18.73 -1.53 1.24
N ALA A 713 -18.72 -0.74 0.16
CA ALA A 713 -19.04 -1.22 -1.18
C ALA A 713 -18.08 -2.32 -1.65
N PHE A 714 -16.80 -2.23 -1.30
CA PHE A 714 -15.85 -3.32 -1.55
C PHE A 714 -16.19 -4.58 -0.74
N ILE A 715 -16.46 -4.43 0.56
CA ILE A 715 -16.72 -5.57 1.45
C ILE A 715 -18.02 -6.28 1.06
N PHE A 716 -19.11 -5.55 0.86
CA PHE A 716 -20.42 -6.13 0.58
C PHE A 716 -20.69 -6.33 -0.92
N GLY A 717 -19.79 -5.85 -1.78
CA GLY A 717 -19.86 -6.03 -3.21
C GLY A 717 -19.31 -7.36 -3.70
N ALA A 718 -19.54 -7.66 -4.98
CA ALA A 718 -18.86 -8.76 -5.64
C ALA A 718 -17.40 -8.39 -5.91
N SER A 719 -16.46 -9.23 -5.48
CA SER A 719 -15.04 -9.08 -5.78
C SER A 719 -14.61 -10.14 -6.79
N GLU A 720 -13.90 -9.71 -7.83
CA GLU A 720 -13.18 -10.60 -8.74
C GLU A 720 -11.77 -10.88 -8.19
N GLY A 721 -11.40 -12.16 -8.15
CA GLY A 721 -10.10 -12.59 -7.65
C GLY A 721 -9.96 -12.56 -6.13
N ARG A 722 -8.74 -12.78 -5.64
CA ARG A 722 -8.42 -12.78 -4.20
C ARG A 722 -7.92 -11.40 -3.79
N LYS A 723 -8.85 -10.48 -3.55
CA LYS A 723 -8.55 -9.11 -3.10
C LYS A 723 -8.94 -8.92 -1.64
N VAL A 724 -8.19 -8.07 -0.95
CA VAL A 724 -8.44 -7.69 0.45
C VAL A 724 -8.37 -6.17 0.57
N LEU A 725 -9.33 -5.59 1.27
CA LEU A 725 -9.25 -4.20 1.69
C LEU A 725 -8.39 -4.14 2.94
N LEU A 726 -7.25 -3.47 2.84
CA LEU A 726 -6.41 -3.10 3.96
C LEU A 726 -6.73 -1.66 4.36
N VAL A 727 -7.19 -1.47 5.59
CA VAL A 727 -7.34 -0.15 6.21
C VAL A 727 -6.29 -0.02 7.30
N LYS A 728 -5.45 1.01 7.22
CA LYS A 728 -4.46 1.31 8.23
C LYS A 728 -4.78 2.61 8.93
N ARG A 729 -4.71 2.62 10.26
CA ARG A 729 -5.04 3.78 11.08
C ARG A 729 -4.07 3.96 12.24
N ASP A 730 -3.83 5.21 12.59
CA ASP A 730 -3.23 5.60 13.86
C ASP A 730 -3.96 6.86 14.36
N ALA A 731 -4.90 6.66 15.29
CA ALA A 731 -5.74 7.72 15.82
C ALA A 731 -4.93 8.84 16.50
N ALA A 732 -3.75 8.52 17.05
CA ALA A 732 -2.91 9.51 17.73
C ALA A 732 -2.28 10.51 16.76
N THR A 733 -2.05 10.11 15.50
CA THR A 733 -1.45 10.97 14.47
C THR A 733 -2.47 11.45 13.44
N GLY A 734 -3.69 10.92 13.46
CA GLY A 734 -4.69 11.14 12.41
C GLY A 734 -4.33 10.44 11.09
N PHE A 735 -3.37 9.51 11.11
CA PHE A 735 -3.00 8.74 9.92
C PHE A 735 -4.12 7.78 9.56
N GLU A 736 -4.56 7.84 8.31
CA GLU A 736 -5.50 6.91 7.71
C GLU A 736 -5.08 6.61 6.27
N GLU A 737 -4.94 5.33 5.97
CA GLU A 737 -4.61 4.81 4.65
C GLU A 737 -5.58 3.66 4.32
N SER A 738 -6.03 3.59 3.07
CA SER A 738 -6.89 2.52 2.61
C SER A 738 -6.48 2.08 1.22
N VAL A 739 -6.27 0.78 1.06
CA VAL A 739 -5.77 0.19 -0.18
C VAL A 739 -6.39 -1.19 -0.39
N ILE A 740 -6.76 -1.48 -1.63
CA ILE A 740 -7.17 -2.82 -2.04
C ILE A 740 -5.92 -3.55 -2.53
N LEU A 741 -5.60 -4.68 -1.90
CA LEU A 741 -4.45 -5.52 -2.22
C LEU A 741 -4.89 -6.78 -2.96
N ASP A 742 -4.19 -7.14 -4.03
CA ASP A 742 -4.25 -8.48 -4.60
C ASP A 742 -3.37 -9.42 -3.76
N VAL A 743 -4.03 -10.32 -3.03
CA VAL A 743 -3.40 -11.32 -2.16
C VAL A 743 -3.34 -12.69 -2.82
N ASN A 744 -3.54 -12.76 -4.15
CA ASN A 744 -3.37 -13.99 -4.90
C ASN A 744 -1.90 -14.40 -4.95
N LEU A 745 -1.59 -15.54 -4.32
CA LEU A 745 -0.25 -16.13 -4.29
C LEU A 745 0.05 -17.03 -5.50
N ALA A 746 -0.93 -17.32 -6.36
CA ALA A 746 -0.73 -18.18 -7.54
C ALA A 746 0.43 -17.75 -8.45
N PRO A 747 0.70 -16.44 -8.67
CA PRO A 747 1.82 -16.00 -9.50
C PRO A 747 3.21 -16.30 -8.91
N LEU A 748 3.32 -16.79 -7.67
CA LEU A 748 4.60 -17.31 -7.16
C LEU A 748 5.05 -18.57 -7.92
N GLY A 749 4.13 -19.31 -8.54
CA GLY A 749 4.44 -20.54 -9.27
C GLY A 749 4.67 -21.73 -8.33
N LYS A 750 5.79 -22.44 -8.48
CA LYS A 750 6.12 -23.65 -7.71
C LYS A 750 6.03 -23.49 -6.17
N PRO A 751 6.45 -22.36 -5.56
CA PRO A 751 6.34 -22.14 -4.11
C PRO A 751 4.91 -22.14 -3.57
N LEU A 752 3.88 -22.04 -4.43
CA LEU A 752 2.48 -22.12 -3.99
C LEU A 752 2.19 -23.42 -3.21
N ARG A 753 2.94 -24.51 -3.47
CA ARG A 753 2.80 -25.80 -2.79
C ARG A 753 2.98 -25.74 -1.27
N PHE A 754 3.69 -24.72 -0.75
CA PHE A 754 3.87 -24.53 0.68
C PHE A 754 2.62 -23.99 1.38
N TYR A 755 1.66 -23.42 0.65
CA TYR A 755 0.45 -22.78 1.18
C TYR A 755 -0.76 -23.72 1.14
N ARG A 756 -0.67 -24.85 1.82
CA ARG A 756 -1.77 -25.82 1.93
C ARG A 756 -2.34 -25.81 3.34
N SER A 757 -3.64 -26.09 3.45
CA SER A 757 -4.39 -26.09 4.71
C SER A 757 -5.40 -27.22 4.73
N GLY A 758 -5.76 -27.67 5.93
CA GLY A 758 -6.82 -28.65 6.15
C GLY A 758 -6.33 -30.09 6.25
N PRO A 759 -7.23 -31.04 6.54
CA PRO A 759 -6.88 -32.40 6.94
C PRO A 759 -6.07 -33.17 5.89
N ASP A 760 -6.38 -32.97 4.61
CA ASP A 760 -5.67 -33.65 3.51
C ASP A 760 -4.20 -33.23 3.44
N ALA A 761 -3.94 -31.93 3.59
CA ALA A 761 -2.57 -31.42 3.61
C ALA A 761 -1.79 -31.98 4.80
N VAL A 762 -2.40 -32.02 6.00
CA VAL A 762 -1.77 -32.61 7.19
C VAL A 762 -1.48 -34.10 7.00
N ARG A 763 -2.41 -34.87 6.44
CA ARG A 763 -2.18 -36.29 6.14
C ARG A 763 -1.01 -36.50 5.17
N ASP A 764 -0.93 -35.67 4.14
CA ASP A 764 0.17 -35.74 3.17
C ASP A 764 1.51 -35.38 3.82
N LEU A 765 1.55 -34.33 4.66
CA LEU A 765 2.75 -33.96 5.41
C LEU A 765 3.24 -35.11 6.29
N LEU A 766 2.34 -35.74 7.06
CA LEU A 766 2.70 -36.86 7.93
C LEU A 766 3.26 -38.05 7.14
N LYS A 767 2.71 -38.36 5.96
CA LYS A 767 3.25 -39.40 5.08
C LYS A 767 4.66 -39.05 4.57
N ILE A 768 4.88 -37.79 4.19
CA ILE A 768 6.21 -37.34 3.73
C ILE A 768 7.21 -37.43 4.89
N GLN A 769 6.82 -37.04 6.10
CA GLN A 769 7.66 -37.16 7.31
C GLN A 769 7.99 -38.61 7.64
N GLU A 770 7.00 -39.51 7.57
CA GLU A 770 7.20 -40.94 7.80
C GLU A 770 8.12 -41.57 6.76
N GLN A 771 7.97 -41.21 5.49
CA GLN A 771 8.76 -41.77 4.39
C GLN A 771 10.22 -41.29 4.40
N TRP A 772 10.47 -40.03 4.74
CA TRP A 772 11.77 -39.37 4.52
C TRP A 772 12.52 -39.02 5.81
N GLY A 773 11.91 -39.20 6.99
CA GLY A 773 12.53 -38.86 8.28
C GLY A 773 13.04 -37.41 8.29
N ASP A 774 14.24 -37.16 8.83
CA ASP A 774 14.81 -35.81 8.91
C ASP A 774 15.04 -35.13 7.54
N GLN A 775 15.00 -35.88 6.43
CA GLN A 775 15.14 -35.35 5.07
C GLN A 775 13.79 -34.92 4.46
N TRP A 776 12.68 -35.05 5.18
CA TRP A 776 11.36 -34.66 4.71
C TRP A 776 11.25 -33.21 4.18
N PRO A 777 11.96 -32.18 4.73
CA PRO A 777 11.82 -30.81 4.23
C PRO A 777 12.35 -30.62 2.81
N ALA A 778 13.22 -31.51 2.31
CA ALA A 778 13.71 -31.47 0.94
C ALA A 778 12.75 -32.14 -0.06
N ASN A 779 11.73 -32.85 0.43
CA ASN A 779 10.84 -33.71 -0.35
C ASN A 779 9.37 -33.20 -0.38
N ILE A 780 9.15 -31.94 0.00
CA ILE A 780 7.83 -31.30 0.09
C ILE A 780 7.44 -30.46 -1.14
#